data_AF-A0A8H4LG19-F1
#
_entry.id   AF-A0A8H4LG19-F1
#
_cell.length_a   1.000
_cell.length_b   1.000
_cell.length_c   1.000
_cell.angle_alpha   90.00
_cell.angle_beta   90.00
_cell.angle_gamma   90.00
#
_symmetry.space_group_name_H-M   'P 1'
#
loop_
_entity.id
_entity.type
_entity.pdbx_description
1 polymer ?
#
loop_
_entity_poly.entity_id
_entity_poly.type
_entity_poly.pdbx_seq_one_letter_code
_entity_poly.pdbx_strand_id
1 'polypeptide(L)'
;MAPSRLESPPADNSTTPSVQKLKASKGPSEDPCGNYFPADPATLSLESNFGPMEADTIGYLQPTTLDTPMEVMHERFERDGYLFVKGCISKETSLACRRDYFTHMAPSGLLKKGTDPVEGIFSSTDTRKYLPPGNLRRLFGLKDDPESDKYVELMISAHEADFYVEFCQNQELRDFVGRFTGWKNPHMLQRTMLRAFVPNSELTPVHFDQMYLRAGPPTSLTAWIPIGNVSLEGGGLMYLEGSTDIGKKTEDDFAKNAHNLTDEERVSAFNKNMNDGGFLSRDTVSYGKEARRKWLIAEYEAGDVIFHNPYMVHASCKNRDPENRIRLATDVRFVDPEKPYDKLGNMFVIEPPKSQGQPVSQSPKTPNSPPQQQDLTYPVSKYELEQEIEHLEETSSYLSSVVVMFLQKFIHNDAIKSDPPEIYNLRTVVVSLIACGGALLFGMDMGVIGGVLTMDTFKEQYGLTDKSPTALANLSSNIVSTIQAGSFAGCIFSMWLANYIGRRLSLITASVFVFVGVAMQAAASGHIASMYVGRFITGIAVGIASTVNPLYVSENAPRGIRGLLTGCYQLSIVTGLTLAFWINYGCLLHVKGHAQYIIPLSLQAFPAVVLFFGMMFANESPRFLAQKDPVKALTVLAKLRGLPEDHPYVRDEMENISLQLEEERSLAANSSGLTLIKEAFTVKSYRRRSFLCITLMMWSNLMGTNAMTYYSPTIFKSVGLSSSSAGLFATGIYGIVKMVSCAVFILFVTDSLGRRKSLLWTGIVQGLALFYVGFFVRFDPPHPDSPPGAAGYVAIVAIYIFAAVYQFGWGPVVWTYCSEIPAARMRALQMGMATASQWLFNFVVAKGTPSMFATLGPHGFGTYFLYGSFCFAMVVFAWFFVPETKGLALEDMDELFGQDNVGAKFTPTRLARLEAERVAKGEAGSKYEHVDKV
;
A
#
# COMPACT_ATOMS: atom_id res chain seq x y z
N MET A 1 32.79 -25.67 -24.94
CA MET A 1 32.63 -27.14 -24.92
C MET A 1 31.39 -27.44 -24.08
N ALA A 2 30.45 -28.19 -24.64
CA ALA A 2 29.18 -28.57 -24.01
C ALA A 2 29.38 -29.56 -22.84
N PRO A 3 28.34 -29.83 -22.01
CA PRO A 3 27.26 -30.66 -22.51
C PRO A 3 25.87 -30.00 -22.41
N SER A 4 25.19 -30.04 -23.55
CA SER A 4 23.77 -29.86 -23.80
C SER A 4 22.94 -30.93 -23.07
N ARG A 5 21.84 -30.54 -22.41
CA ARG A 5 20.78 -31.51 -22.07
C ARG A 5 20.17 -32.04 -23.36
N LEU A 6 20.08 -33.37 -23.41
CA LEU A 6 19.67 -34.24 -24.51
C LEU A 6 18.47 -33.72 -25.30
N GLU A 7 18.64 -33.71 -26.62
CA GLU A 7 17.57 -33.61 -27.61
C GLU A 7 16.54 -34.71 -27.35
N SER A 8 15.27 -34.32 -27.35
CA SER A 8 14.15 -35.22 -27.57
C SER A 8 14.34 -35.90 -28.94
N PRO A 9 14.09 -37.21 -29.10
CA PRO A 9 14.21 -37.83 -30.40
C PRO A 9 13.23 -37.18 -31.40
N PRO A 10 13.59 -37.09 -32.69
CA PRO A 10 12.77 -36.43 -33.69
C PRO A 10 11.46 -37.19 -33.92
N ALA A 11 10.39 -36.43 -34.17
CA ALA A 11 9.12 -36.96 -34.64
C ALA A 11 9.33 -37.65 -36.00
N ASP A 12 9.30 -38.97 -36.00
CA ASP A 12 9.33 -39.77 -37.23
C ASP A 12 7.93 -39.73 -37.87
N ASN A 13 7.82 -38.91 -38.92
CA ASN A 13 6.65 -38.82 -39.79
C ASN A 13 6.80 -39.88 -40.89
N SER A 14 6.60 -41.17 -40.58
CA SER A 14 6.15 -42.16 -41.57
C SER A 14 5.70 -43.46 -40.93
N THR A 15 4.65 -44.04 -41.53
CA THR A 15 3.97 -45.29 -41.15
C THR A 15 3.05 -45.21 -39.94
N THR A 16 1.79 -44.86 -40.23
CA THR A 16 0.62 -45.24 -39.45
C THR A 16 0.67 -46.75 -39.18
N PRO A 17 0.83 -47.23 -37.94
CA PRO A 17 0.38 -48.56 -37.61
C PRO A 17 -1.13 -48.43 -37.51
N SER A 18 -1.82 -49.09 -38.43
CA SER A 18 -3.25 -49.36 -38.35
C SER A 18 -3.63 -49.65 -36.90
N VAL A 19 -4.70 -49.00 -36.42
CA VAL A 19 -5.43 -49.35 -35.21
C VAL A 19 -5.77 -50.84 -35.28
N GLN A 20 -4.87 -51.69 -34.79
CA GLN A 20 -5.21 -53.05 -34.46
C GLN A 20 -6.08 -52.95 -33.23
N LYS A 21 -7.38 -53.24 -33.43
CA LYS A 21 -8.33 -53.60 -32.39
C LYS A 21 -7.67 -54.63 -31.47
N LEU A 22 -7.03 -54.16 -30.40
CA LEU A 22 -6.70 -55.00 -29.27
C LEU A 22 -8.00 -55.27 -28.54
N LYS A 23 -8.36 -56.55 -28.61
CA LYS A 23 -9.55 -57.20 -28.10
C LYS A 23 -10.01 -56.62 -26.77
N ALA A 24 -11.32 -56.43 -26.67
CA ALA A 24 -12.04 -56.37 -25.41
C ALA A 24 -11.54 -57.46 -24.46
N SER A 25 -10.75 -57.10 -23.47
CA SER A 25 -10.37 -57.97 -22.36
C SER A 25 -11.24 -57.60 -21.17
N LYS A 26 -12.26 -58.45 -20.96
CA LYS A 26 -13.04 -58.69 -19.72
C LYS A 26 -13.65 -57.47 -19.01
N GLY A 27 -14.96 -57.53 -18.80
CA GLY A 27 -15.74 -56.50 -18.13
C GLY A 27 -15.32 -56.23 -16.68
N PRO A 28 -15.94 -55.23 -16.04
CA PRO A 28 -15.56 -54.68 -14.72
C PRO A 28 -15.92 -55.60 -13.53
N SER A 29 -15.80 -56.91 -13.66
CA SER A 29 -16.32 -57.89 -12.70
C SER A 29 -15.29 -58.52 -11.75
N GLU A 30 -14.05 -58.02 -11.70
CA GLU A 30 -13.02 -58.53 -10.77
C GLU A 30 -12.21 -57.39 -10.11
N ASP A 31 -12.78 -56.19 -9.97
CA ASP A 31 -12.21 -55.18 -9.08
C ASP A 31 -12.68 -55.46 -7.64
N PRO A 32 -11.80 -55.93 -6.73
CA PRO A 32 -12.18 -56.21 -5.34
C PRO A 32 -12.72 -54.96 -4.60
N CYS A 33 -12.44 -53.77 -5.13
CA CYS A 33 -12.93 -52.48 -4.64
C CYS A 33 -13.80 -51.77 -5.68
N GLY A 34 -14.83 -52.44 -6.22
CA GLY A 34 -15.73 -51.83 -7.20
C GLY A 34 -16.19 -50.42 -6.81
N ASN A 35 -16.34 -49.52 -7.80
CA ASN A 35 -16.92 -48.17 -7.70
C ASN A 35 -17.14 -47.61 -6.28
N TYR A 36 -16.10 -47.05 -5.69
CA TYR A 36 -16.10 -46.51 -4.33
C TYR A 36 -16.86 -45.17 -4.26
N PHE A 37 -18.04 -45.19 -3.61
CA PHE A 37 -18.93 -44.05 -3.38
C PHE A 37 -19.40 -44.05 -1.91
N PRO A 38 -18.54 -43.62 -0.96
CA PRO A 38 -18.80 -43.78 0.48
C PRO A 38 -19.94 -42.91 1.03
N ALA A 39 -20.30 -41.83 0.33
CA ALA A 39 -21.41 -40.95 0.70
C ALA A 39 -21.99 -40.29 -0.56
N ASP A 40 -23.15 -39.64 -0.41
CA ASP A 40 -23.65 -38.68 -1.40
C ASP A 40 -22.92 -37.34 -1.19
N PRO A 41 -22.22 -36.78 -2.18
CA PRO A 41 -21.57 -35.48 -2.05
C PRO A 41 -22.49 -34.34 -1.58
N ALA A 42 -23.79 -34.41 -1.86
CA ALA A 42 -24.77 -33.42 -1.40
C ALA A 42 -24.98 -33.42 0.12
N THR A 43 -24.56 -34.49 0.81
CA THR A 43 -24.67 -34.63 2.26
C THR A 43 -23.42 -34.16 3.01
N LEU A 44 -22.34 -33.84 2.29
CA LEU A 44 -21.06 -33.42 2.87
C LEU A 44 -20.98 -31.88 2.97
N SER A 45 -20.43 -31.39 4.08
CA SER A 45 -20.16 -29.98 4.33
C SER A 45 -18.70 -29.62 4.01
N LEU A 46 -18.34 -29.73 2.72
CA LEU A 46 -16.99 -29.40 2.24
C LEU A 46 -16.83 -27.89 1.98
N GLU A 47 -15.70 -27.33 2.42
CA GLU A 47 -15.40 -25.90 2.30
C GLU A 47 -13.96 -25.69 1.80
N SER A 48 -13.80 -24.71 0.91
CA SER A 48 -12.51 -24.17 0.46
C SER A 48 -12.16 -22.89 1.23
N ASN A 49 -10.99 -22.29 0.95
CA ASN A 49 -10.65 -20.98 1.53
C ASN A 49 -11.64 -19.86 1.12
N PHE A 50 -12.42 -20.05 0.05
CA PHE A 50 -13.28 -19.03 -0.55
C PHE A 50 -14.79 -19.35 -0.45
N GLY A 51 -15.16 -20.46 0.20
CA GLY A 51 -16.56 -20.84 0.40
C GLY A 51 -16.84 -22.34 0.20
N PRO A 52 -18.12 -22.74 0.28
CA PRO A 52 -18.54 -24.13 0.18
C PRO A 52 -18.25 -24.73 -1.21
N MET A 53 -17.97 -26.04 -1.25
CA MET A 53 -17.82 -26.77 -2.51
C MET A 53 -19.16 -27.33 -2.96
N GLU A 54 -19.44 -27.23 -4.27
CA GLU A 54 -20.70 -27.71 -4.85
C GLU A 54 -20.64 -29.22 -5.11
N ALA A 55 -21.70 -29.94 -4.76
CA ALA A 55 -21.75 -31.41 -4.80
C ALA A 55 -21.48 -32.01 -6.19
N ASP A 56 -21.87 -31.32 -7.26
CA ASP A 56 -21.64 -31.73 -8.65
C ASP A 56 -20.17 -31.64 -9.08
N THR A 57 -19.36 -30.85 -8.35
CA THR A 57 -17.92 -30.71 -8.56
C THR A 57 -17.09 -31.75 -7.78
N ILE A 58 -17.72 -32.64 -7.03
CA ILE A 58 -17.04 -33.65 -6.19
C ILE A 58 -17.13 -35.05 -6.82
N GLY A 59 -16.03 -35.80 -6.71
CA GLY A 59 -15.94 -37.22 -7.03
C GLY A 59 -15.11 -37.97 -5.99
N TYR A 60 -14.86 -39.27 -6.19
CA TYR A 60 -14.15 -40.10 -5.22
C TYR A 60 -12.93 -40.79 -5.83
N LEU A 61 -11.83 -40.80 -5.07
CA LEU A 61 -10.65 -41.59 -5.41
C LEU A 61 -10.97 -43.07 -5.30
N GLN A 62 -10.54 -43.84 -6.29
CA GLN A 62 -10.78 -45.28 -6.32
C GLN A 62 -9.69 -46.04 -5.56
N PRO A 63 -10.02 -46.79 -4.49
CA PRO A 63 -9.04 -47.51 -3.70
C PRO A 63 -8.51 -48.73 -4.46
N THR A 64 -7.27 -49.10 -4.11
CA THR A 64 -6.55 -50.24 -4.66
C THR A 64 -5.96 -51.03 -3.50
N THR A 65 -6.18 -52.33 -3.48
CA THR A 65 -5.66 -53.22 -2.43
C THR A 65 -4.29 -53.77 -2.82
N LEU A 66 -3.50 -54.18 -1.83
CA LEU A 66 -2.13 -54.69 -2.05
C LEU A 66 -2.05 -55.98 -2.88
N ASP A 67 -3.13 -56.74 -2.99
CA ASP A 67 -3.25 -57.95 -3.81
C ASP A 67 -3.61 -57.68 -5.28
N THR A 68 -3.90 -56.41 -5.64
CA THR A 68 -4.16 -56.03 -7.04
C THR A 68 -2.92 -56.32 -7.91
N PRO A 69 -3.05 -56.96 -9.09
CA PRO A 69 -1.91 -57.20 -9.98
C PRO A 69 -1.17 -55.91 -10.36
N MET A 70 0.17 -55.94 -10.42
CA MET A 70 0.99 -54.76 -10.70
C MET A 70 0.65 -54.11 -12.04
N GLU A 71 0.35 -54.91 -13.06
CA GLU A 71 -0.05 -54.42 -14.37
C GLU A 71 -1.31 -53.56 -14.31
N VAL A 72 -2.27 -53.93 -13.45
CA VAL A 72 -3.50 -53.18 -13.22
C VAL A 72 -3.22 -51.90 -12.42
N MET A 73 -2.32 -51.96 -11.43
CA MET A 73 -1.89 -50.78 -10.69
C MET A 73 -1.19 -49.76 -11.61
N HIS A 74 -0.34 -50.22 -12.53
CA HIS A 74 0.30 -49.37 -13.54
C HIS A 74 -0.71 -48.74 -14.49
N GLU A 75 -1.66 -49.53 -14.99
CA GLU A 75 -2.71 -49.02 -15.88
C GLU A 75 -3.55 -47.92 -15.19
N ARG A 76 -3.92 -48.13 -13.92
CA ARG A 76 -4.63 -47.11 -13.12
C ARG A 76 -3.80 -45.86 -12.93
N PHE A 77 -2.53 -46.00 -12.56
CA PHE A 77 -1.66 -44.86 -12.31
C PHE A 77 -1.39 -44.04 -13.57
N GLU A 78 -1.20 -44.68 -14.73
CA GLU A 78 -1.03 -43.98 -16.00
C GLU A 78 -2.32 -43.29 -16.46
N ARG A 79 -3.48 -43.92 -16.25
CA ARG A 79 -4.79 -43.36 -16.61
C ARG A 79 -5.18 -42.18 -15.72
N ASP A 80 -5.06 -42.34 -14.41
CA ASP A 80 -5.62 -41.42 -13.41
C ASP A 80 -4.58 -40.43 -12.88
N GLY A 81 -3.29 -40.76 -13.04
CA GLY A 81 -2.14 -40.00 -12.51
C GLY A 81 -1.87 -40.22 -11.02
N TYR A 82 -2.72 -40.97 -10.33
CA TYR A 82 -2.59 -41.35 -8.92
C TYR A 82 -2.89 -42.84 -8.72
N LEU A 83 -2.49 -43.37 -7.56
CA LEU A 83 -2.83 -44.70 -7.07
C LEU A 83 -3.11 -44.61 -5.56
N PHE A 84 -4.36 -44.83 -5.16
CA PHE A 84 -4.78 -44.83 -3.76
C PHE A 84 -4.68 -46.25 -3.19
N VAL A 85 -3.63 -46.54 -2.42
CA VAL A 85 -3.33 -47.89 -1.92
C VAL A 85 -3.79 -48.01 -0.46
N LYS A 86 -4.70 -48.96 -0.22
CA LYS A 86 -5.23 -49.25 1.12
C LYS A 86 -4.24 -50.10 1.91
N GLY A 87 -3.95 -49.71 3.15
CA GLY A 87 -3.08 -50.47 4.06
C GLY A 87 -1.66 -50.73 3.53
N CYS A 88 -1.08 -49.78 2.79
CA CYS A 88 0.29 -49.88 2.27
C CYS A 88 1.35 -49.93 3.37
N ILE A 89 1.07 -49.31 4.52
CA ILE A 89 1.91 -49.33 5.72
C ILE A 89 1.07 -49.94 6.85
N SER A 90 1.70 -50.64 7.79
CA SER A 90 0.97 -51.20 8.93
C SER A 90 0.24 -50.11 9.72
N LYS A 91 -0.98 -50.45 10.16
CA LYS A 91 -1.82 -49.57 10.95
C LYS A 91 -1.14 -49.18 12.26
N GLU A 92 -0.44 -50.14 12.87
CA GLU A 92 0.30 -49.98 14.10
C GLU A 92 1.43 -48.95 13.94
N THR A 93 2.20 -49.01 12.85
CA THR A 93 3.27 -48.03 12.58
C THR A 93 2.70 -46.63 12.35
N SER A 94 1.61 -46.50 11.58
CA SER A 94 0.95 -45.19 11.36
C SER A 94 0.43 -44.57 12.65
N LEU A 95 -0.26 -45.35 13.49
CA LEU A 95 -0.80 -44.88 14.77
C LEU A 95 0.29 -44.63 15.83
N ALA A 96 1.39 -45.38 15.81
CA ALA A 96 2.55 -45.11 16.66
C ALA A 96 3.16 -43.75 16.34
N CYS A 97 3.48 -43.48 15.07
CA CYS A 97 3.99 -42.17 14.64
C CYS A 97 3.02 -41.03 14.98
N ARG A 98 1.70 -41.25 14.83
CA ARG A 98 0.67 -40.27 15.24
C ARG A 98 0.74 -39.94 16.72
N ARG A 99 0.79 -40.97 17.58
CA ARG A 99 0.86 -40.82 19.03
C ARG A 99 2.11 -40.07 19.44
N ASP A 100 3.25 -40.41 18.87
CA ASP A 100 4.54 -39.81 19.21
C ASP A 100 4.61 -38.35 18.76
N TYR A 101 4.11 -38.03 17.55
CA TYR A 101 3.97 -36.66 17.09
C TYR A 101 3.13 -35.81 18.04
N PHE A 102 1.93 -36.29 18.40
CA PHE A 102 1.06 -35.52 19.28
C PHE A 102 1.58 -35.44 20.72
N THR A 103 2.30 -36.45 21.19
CA THR A 103 3.03 -36.39 22.47
C THR A 103 4.12 -35.33 22.43
N HIS A 104 4.88 -35.25 21.33
CA HIS A 104 5.89 -34.22 21.08
C HIS A 104 5.28 -32.82 21.03
N MET A 105 4.11 -32.67 20.41
CA MET A 105 3.40 -31.40 20.29
C MET A 105 2.64 -30.99 21.56
N ALA A 106 2.41 -31.89 22.53
CA ALA A 106 1.58 -31.62 23.71
C ALA A 106 1.99 -30.36 24.51
N PRO A 107 3.29 -30.02 24.68
CA PRO A 107 3.70 -28.81 25.42
C PRO A 107 3.30 -27.49 24.74
N SER A 108 2.96 -27.50 23.44
CA SER A 108 2.44 -26.31 22.74
C SER A 108 1.00 -25.96 23.11
N GLY A 109 0.32 -26.84 23.86
CA GLY A 109 -1.11 -26.70 24.15
C GLY A 109 -2.02 -27.04 22.96
N LEU A 110 -1.50 -27.63 21.87
CA LEU A 110 -2.26 -28.02 20.68
C LEU A 110 -3.40 -29.03 20.98
N LEU A 111 -3.19 -29.91 21.95
CA LEU A 111 -4.11 -31.00 22.28
C LEU A 111 -5.03 -30.67 23.44
N LYS A 112 -6.29 -31.10 23.33
CA LYS A 112 -7.28 -31.01 24.41
C LYS A 112 -6.77 -31.78 25.62
N LYS A 113 -6.74 -31.15 26.80
CA LYS A 113 -6.26 -31.79 28.02
C LYS A 113 -7.11 -33.02 28.35
N GLY A 114 -6.45 -34.13 28.68
CA GLY A 114 -7.09 -35.38 29.10
C GLY A 114 -7.55 -36.31 27.97
N THR A 115 -7.24 -36.00 26.70
CA THR A 115 -7.48 -36.92 25.58
C THR A 115 -6.23 -37.74 25.25
N ASP A 116 -6.41 -38.94 24.69
CA ASP A 116 -5.30 -39.75 24.18
C ASP A 116 -4.62 -39.01 23.01
N PRO A 117 -3.28 -38.81 23.02
CA PRO A 117 -2.55 -38.17 21.92
C PRO A 117 -2.83 -38.78 20.56
N VAL A 118 -3.11 -40.09 20.46
CA VAL A 118 -3.40 -40.75 19.18
C VAL A 118 -4.67 -40.21 18.52
N GLU A 119 -5.63 -39.70 19.30
CA GLU A 119 -6.87 -39.13 18.78
C GLU A 119 -6.62 -37.76 18.12
N GLY A 120 -5.66 -37.00 18.64
CA GLY A 120 -5.28 -35.69 18.10
C GLY A 120 -6.40 -34.65 18.22
N ILE A 121 -7.14 -34.64 19.33
CA ILE A 121 -8.27 -33.72 19.54
C ILE A 121 -7.74 -32.30 19.79
N PHE A 122 -8.17 -31.34 18.98
CA PHE A 122 -7.72 -29.95 19.08
C PHE A 122 -8.23 -29.26 20.35
N SER A 123 -7.36 -28.51 21.03
CA SER A 123 -7.61 -27.91 22.35
C SER A 123 -8.44 -26.63 22.36
N SER A 124 -8.39 -25.87 21.26
CA SER A 124 -8.71 -24.44 21.24
C SER A 124 -9.80 -24.13 20.21
N THR A 125 -10.39 -22.95 20.29
CA THR A 125 -11.22 -22.36 19.22
C THR A 125 -10.44 -21.36 18.38
N ASP A 126 -9.27 -20.89 18.85
CA ASP A 126 -8.42 -19.96 18.13
C ASP A 126 -7.32 -20.71 17.36
N THR A 127 -7.57 -20.92 16.08
CA THR A 127 -6.67 -21.60 15.14
C THR A 127 -5.43 -20.78 14.81
N ARG A 128 -5.47 -19.46 15.01
CA ARG A 128 -4.40 -18.54 14.63
C ARG A 128 -3.12 -18.76 15.45
N LYS A 129 -3.26 -19.28 16.67
CA LYS A 129 -2.12 -19.63 17.55
C LYS A 129 -1.25 -20.78 17.02
N TYR A 130 -1.78 -21.57 16.08
CA TYR A 130 -1.13 -22.77 15.55
C TYR A 130 -0.84 -22.63 14.05
N LEU A 131 -0.38 -21.44 13.65
CA LEU A 131 0.03 -21.17 12.28
C LEU A 131 1.50 -21.53 12.06
N PRO A 132 1.86 -22.09 10.89
CA PRO A 132 3.24 -22.34 10.51
C PRO A 132 4.04 -21.03 10.44
N PRO A 133 5.39 -21.10 10.45
CA PRO A 133 6.23 -19.92 10.20
C PRO A 133 5.93 -19.35 8.80
N GLY A 134 5.74 -18.02 8.70
CA GLY A 134 5.46 -17.34 7.43
C GLY A 134 4.62 -16.07 7.55
N ASN A 135 4.17 -15.56 6.39
CA ASN A 135 3.52 -14.26 6.24
C ASN A 135 2.21 -14.14 7.04
N LEU A 136 1.43 -15.22 7.11
CA LEU A 136 0.16 -15.25 7.86
C LEU A 136 0.36 -15.04 9.37
N ARG A 137 1.37 -15.68 9.95
CA ARG A 137 1.72 -15.49 11.36
C ARG A 137 2.13 -14.05 11.65
N ARG A 138 2.89 -13.42 10.73
CA ARG A 138 3.27 -12.00 10.81
C ARG A 138 2.04 -11.07 10.69
N LEU A 139 1.14 -11.37 9.75
CA LEU A 139 -0.10 -10.62 9.50
C LEU A 139 -1.00 -10.55 10.74
N PHE A 140 -1.13 -11.66 11.49
CA PHE A 140 -1.93 -11.71 12.72
C PHE A 140 -1.22 -11.14 13.96
N GLY A 141 -0.01 -10.59 13.81
CA GLY A 141 0.72 -9.94 14.92
C GLY A 141 1.17 -10.91 16.01
N LEU A 142 1.34 -12.20 15.68
CA LEU A 142 1.82 -13.23 16.62
C LEU A 142 3.36 -13.26 16.71
N LYS A 143 3.99 -12.09 16.57
CA LYS A 143 5.42 -11.93 16.79
C LYS A 143 5.63 -11.78 18.30
N ASP A 144 6.55 -12.58 18.85
CA ASP A 144 6.85 -12.59 20.29
C ASP A 144 5.69 -13.10 21.18
N ASP A 145 4.88 -14.05 20.68
CA ASP A 145 3.86 -14.76 21.46
C ASP A 145 4.42 -16.12 21.97
N PRO A 146 4.73 -16.28 23.27
CA PRO A 146 5.42 -17.45 23.80
C PRO A 146 4.73 -18.79 23.51
N GLU A 147 3.39 -18.83 23.49
CA GLU A 147 2.62 -20.05 23.21
C GLU A 147 2.74 -20.45 21.72
N SER A 148 2.57 -19.47 20.84
CA SER A 148 2.68 -19.64 19.39
C SER A 148 4.13 -19.94 18.98
N ASP A 149 5.12 -19.33 19.63
CA ASP A 149 6.56 -19.59 19.41
C ASP A 149 6.92 -21.03 19.80
N LYS A 150 6.36 -21.52 20.92
CA LYS A 150 6.56 -22.91 21.34
C LYS A 150 5.97 -23.91 20.36
N TYR A 151 4.80 -23.62 19.76
CA TYR A 151 4.24 -24.45 18.70
C TYR A 151 5.19 -24.56 17.50
N VAL A 152 5.75 -23.45 17.01
CA VAL A 152 6.65 -23.47 15.84
C VAL A 152 7.97 -24.18 16.15
N GLU A 153 8.55 -23.98 17.33
CA GLU A 153 9.74 -24.70 17.78
C GLU A 153 9.52 -26.23 17.76
N LEU A 154 8.39 -26.69 18.29
CA LEU A 154 8.04 -28.11 18.32
C LEU A 154 7.72 -28.66 16.92
N MET A 155 7.05 -27.88 16.08
CA MET A 155 6.73 -28.23 14.70
C MET A 155 8.00 -28.41 13.84
N ILE A 156 8.98 -27.51 13.99
CA ILE A 156 10.26 -27.60 13.27
C ILE A 156 11.04 -28.81 13.76
N SER A 157 11.20 -28.97 15.08
CA SER A 157 11.94 -30.11 15.65
C SER A 157 11.29 -31.48 15.36
N ALA A 158 9.97 -31.54 15.13
CA ALA A 158 9.29 -32.78 14.74
C ALA A 158 9.79 -33.36 13.40
N HIS A 159 10.36 -32.55 12.50
CA HIS A 159 10.91 -33.03 11.24
C HIS A 159 12.24 -33.78 11.40
N GLU A 160 12.93 -33.58 12.53
CA GLU A 160 14.22 -34.19 12.85
C GLU A 160 14.09 -35.24 13.97
N ALA A 161 12.89 -35.41 14.54
CA ALA A 161 12.64 -36.33 15.63
C ALA A 161 12.70 -37.80 15.16
N ASP A 162 13.27 -38.66 16.01
CA ASP A 162 13.51 -40.08 15.70
C ASP A 162 12.24 -40.79 15.19
N PHE A 163 11.09 -40.58 15.85
CA PHE A 163 9.83 -41.22 15.46
C PHE A 163 9.44 -40.92 14.00
N TYR A 164 9.74 -39.71 13.51
CA TYR A 164 9.36 -39.29 12.17
C TYR A 164 10.41 -39.71 11.12
N VAL A 165 11.69 -39.63 11.47
CA VAL A 165 12.78 -40.11 10.61
C VAL A 165 12.64 -41.62 10.39
N GLU A 166 12.37 -42.39 11.44
CA GLU A 166 12.10 -43.83 11.37
C GLU A 166 10.84 -44.12 10.53
N PHE A 167 9.77 -43.35 10.71
CA PHE A 167 8.55 -43.49 9.92
C PHE A 167 8.81 -43.27 8.42
N CYS A 168 9.59 -42.25 8.04
CA CYS A 168 9.95 -42.00 6.65
C CYS A 168 10.88 -43.08 6.07
N GLN A 169 11.65 -43.77 6.93
CA GLN A 169 12.53 -44.87 6.53
C GLN A 169 11.85 -46.24 6.54
N ASN A 170 10.53 -46.29 6.76
CA ASN A 170 9.76 -47.53 6.80
C ASN A 170 10.02 -48.43 5.56
N GLN A 171 10.32 -49.70 5.83
CA GLN A 171 10.67 -50.69 4.82
C GLN A 171 9.47 -51.12 3.95
N GLU A 172 8.27 -51.22 4.51
CA GLU A 172 7.03 -51.59 3.79
C GLU A 172 6.76 -50.62 2.64
N LEU A 173 6.90 -49.31 2.93
CA LEU A 173 6.74 -48.26 1.92
C LEU A 173 7.80 -48.36 0.82
N ARG A 174 9.07 -48.56 1.20
CA ARG A 174 10.19 -48.69 0.25
C ARG A 174 10.06 -49.93 -0.62
N ASP A 175 9.64 -51.05 -0.04
CA ASP A 175 9.41 -52.32 -0.74
C ASP A 175 8.25 -52.19 -1.74
N PHE A 176 7.17 -51.50 -1.36
CA PHE A 176 6.09 -51.20 -2.29
C PHE A 176 6.58 -50.32 -3.45
N VAL A 177 7.28 -49.21 -3.16
CA VAL A 177 7.81 -48.32 -4.20
C VAL A 177 8.77 -49.05 -5.14
N GLY A 178 9.68 -49.87 -4.61
CA GLY A 178 10.61 -50.66 -5.43
C GLY A 178 9.88 -51.65 -6.34
N ARG A 179 8.88 -52.37 -5.83
CA ARG A 179 8.04 -53.28 -6.64
C ARG A 179 7.22 -52.54 -7.69
N PHE A 180 6.59 -51.42 -7.31
CA PHE A 180 5.72 -50.64 -8.18
C PHE A 180 6.51 -49.93 -9.29
N THR A 181 7.69 -49.39 -9.00
CA THR A 181 8.47 -48.63 -9.99
C THR A 181 9.47 -49.48 -10.78
N GLY A 182 9.82 -50.67 -10.26
CA GLY A 182 10.93 -51.48 -10.76
C GLY A 182 12.31 -50.90 -10.43
N TRP A 183 12.41 -49.84 -9.61
CA TRP A 183 13.68 -49.26 -9.20
C TRP A 183 14.41 -50.18 -8.21
N LYS A 184 15.68 -50.50 -8.49
CA LYS A 184 16.46 -51.41 -7.64
C LYS A 184 16.70 -50.87 -6.24
N ASN A 185 16.91 -49.55 -6.12
CA ASN A 185 17.17 -48.84 -4.86
C ASN A 185 16.48 -47.47 -4.89
N PRO A 186 15.16 -47.37 -4.67
CA PRO A 186 14.47 -46.09 -4.67
C PRO A 186 15.08 -45.15 -3.62
N HIS A 187 15.55 -43.99 -4.07
CA HIS A 187 16.13 -42.98 -3.17
C HIS A 187 15.03 -42.02 -2.70
N MET A 188 14.83 -41.90 -1.40
CA MET A 188 13.91 -40.93 -0.82
C MET A 188 14.62 -39.58 -0.65
N LEU A 189 14.02 -38.51 -1.15
CA LEU A 189 14.52 -37.15 -0.95
C LEU A 189 14.42 -36.75 0.53
N GLN A 190 15.42 -36.04 1.05
CA GLN A 190 15.46 -35.62 2.46
C GLN A 190 14.41 -34.57 2.81
N ARG A 191 14.00 -33.75 1.83
CA ARG A 191 12.96 -32.74 2.00
C ARG A 191 11.59 -33.40 2.12
N THR A 192 11.11 -33.55 3.34
CA THR A 192 9.77 -34.04 3.67
C THR A 192 8.90 -32.91 4.21
N MET A 193 7.57 -33.12 4.24
CA MET A 193 6.62 -32.11 4.70
C MET A 193 5.67 -32.70 5.75
N LEU A 194 6.05 -32.69 7.02
CA LEU A 194 5.19 -33.12 8.12
C LEU A 194 4.25 -31.98 8.52
N ARG A 195 2.94 -32.18 8.35
CA ARG A 195 1.95 -31.11 8.53
C ARG A 195 0.77 -31.54 9.38
N ALA A 196 0.51 -30.76 10.43
CA ALA A 196 -0.71 -30.83 11.23
C ALA A 196 -1.68 -29.71 10.81
N PHE A 197 -2.88 -30.10 10.37
CA PHE A 197 -3.96 -29.20 9.98
C PHE A 197 -5.04 -29.21 11.06
N VAL A 198 -5.06 -28.13 11.85
CA VAL A 198 -6.06 -27.94 12.89
C VAL A 198 -7.44 -27.65 12.27
N PRO A 199 -8.54 -27.99 12.96
CA PRO A 199 -9.89 -27.68 12.50
C PRO A 199 -10.02 -26.19 12.13
N ASN A 200 -10.65 -25.88 11.00
CA ASN A 200 -10.82 -24.51 10.48
C ASN A 200 -9.55 -23.71 10.11
N SER A 201 -8.38 -24.35 10.01
CA SER A 201 -7.16 -23.67 9.52
C SER A 201 -7.25 -23.33 8.02
N GLU A 202 -6.34 -22.46 7.57
CA GLU A 202 -6.13 -22.25 6.13
C GLU A 202 -5.64 -23.52 5.44
N LEU A 203 -5.95 -23.58 4.14
CA LEU A 203 -5.76 -24.76 3.31
C LEU A 203 -4.58 -24.67 2.39
N THR A 204 -4.09 -25.85 2.01
CA THR A 204 -3.14 -25.99 0.92
C THR A 204 -3.82 -25.60 -0.39
N PRO A 205 -3.37 -24.52 -1.06
CA PRO A 205 -3.94 -24.05 -2.33
C PRO A 205 -3.73 -25.03 -3.48
N VAL A 206 -4.24 -24.72 -4.67
CA VAL A 206 -4.14 -25.58 -5.86
C VAL A 206 -2.70 -25.59 -6.39
N HIS A 207 -2.07 -26.77 -6.46
CA HIS A 207 -0.71 -26.94 -6.98
C HIS A 207 -0.47 -28.35 -7.52
N PHE A 208 0.72 -28.60 -8.08
CA PHE A 208 1.28 -29.92 -8.37
C PHE A 208 2.75 -29.93 -7.96
N ASP A 209 3.36 -31.09 -7.76
CA ASP A 209 4.69 -31.18 -7.12
C ASP A 209 5.85 -30.66 -7.99
N GLN A 210 5.79 -30.88 -9.30
CA GLN A 210 6.89 -30.56 -10.20
C GLN A 210 7.26 -29.06 -10.17
N MET A 211 6.30 -28.17 -9.91
CA MET A 211 6.59 -26.74 -9.82
C MET A 211 7.58 -26.40 -8.70
N TYR A 212 7.64 -27.22 -7.64
CA TYR A 212 8.57 -27.07 -6.51
C TYR A 212 9.90 -27.83 -6.72
N LEU A 213 9.95 -28.75 -7.68
CA LEU A 213 11.07 -29.67 -7.92
C LEU A 213 11.76 -29.43 -9.27
N ARG A 214 11.62 -28.21 -9.82
CA ARG A 214 12.11 -27.83 -11.16
C ARG A 214 13.63 -27.95 -11.37
N ALA A 215 14.41 -28.13 -10.30
CA ALA A 215 15.85 -28.40 -10.42
C ALA A 215 16.13 -29.82 -10.95
N GLY A 216 15.20 -30.76 -10.75
CA GLY A 216 15.25 -32.13 -11.30
C GLY A 216 14.25 -32.34 -12.45
N PRO A 217 14.45 -33.36 -13.30
CA PRO A 217 13.42 -33.79 -14.22
C PRO A 217 12.19 -34.33 -13.46
N PRO A 218 11.01 -34.35 -14.10
CA PRO A 218 9.72 -34.73 -13.52
C PRO A 218 9.56 -36.26 -13.38
N THR A 219 10.52 -36.89 -12.70
CA THR A 219 10.59 -38.36 -12.56
C THR A 219 10.31 -38.84 -11.13
N SER A 220 9.96 -37.94 -10.21
CA SER A 220 9.67 -38.29 -8.82
C SER A 220 8.30 -38.96 -8.68
N LEU A 221 8.23 -39.97 -7.83
CA LEU A 221 6.97 -40.53 -7.31
C LEU A 221 6.73 -39.94 -5.92
N THR A 222 5.63 -39.22 -5.75
CA THR A 222 5.25 -38.68 -4.43
C THR A 222 4.29 -39.63 -3.75
N ALA A 223 4.54 -39.91 -2.48
CA ALA A 223 3.64 -40.61 -1.58
C ALA A 223 3.12 -39.63 -0.53
N TRP A 224 1.82 -39.32 -0.61
CA TRP A 224 1.09 -38.60 0.42
C TRP A 224 0.52 -39.60 1.43
N ILE A 225 0.92 -39.45 2.69
CA ILE A 225 0.64 -40.41 3.76
C ILE A 225 -0.16 -39.71 4.87
N PRO A 226 -1.47 -39.98 5.00
CA PRO A 226 -2.22 -39.61 6.19
C PRO A 226 -1.72 -40.43 7.39
N ILE A 227 -1.29 -39.75 8.45
CA ILE A 227 -0.80 -40.38 9.67
C ILE A 227 -1.99 -40.47 10.64
N GLY A 228 -2.78 -41.54 10.48
CA GLY A 228 -4.06 -41.76 11.18
C GLY A 228 -5.25 -41.78 10.25
N ASN A 229 -6.45 -41.87 10.84
CA ASN A 229 -7.71 -41.81 10.10
C ASN A 229 -8.03 -40.35 9.72
N VAL A 230 -8.62 -40.15 8.54
CA VAL A 230 -9.11 -38.84 8.08
C VAL A 230 -10.48 -39.04 7.45
N SER A 231 -11.51 -38.46 8.06
CA SER A 231 -12.88 -38.46 7.54
C SER A 231 -13.00 -37.67 6.23
N LEU A 232 -14.09 -37.84 5.49
CA LEU A 232 -14.35 -37.08 4.26
C LEU A 232 -14.35 -35.56 4.50
N GLU A 233 -14.83 -35.12 5.67
CA GLU A 233 -14.86 -33.71 6.08
C GLU A 233 -13.62 -33.29 6.90
N GLY A 234 -12.74 -34.24 7.25
CA GLY A 234 -11.48 -34.00 7.96
C GLY A 234 -10.40 -33.31 7.13
N GLY A 235 -10.76 -32.87 5.91
CA GLY A 235 -9.91 -32.05 5.06
C GLY A 235 -8.75 -32.83 4.43
N GLY A 236 -8.97 -34.07 3.99
CA GLY A 236 -7.98 -34.87 3.24
C GLY A 236 -7.45 -34.17 1.99
N LEU A 237 -6.36 -34.68 1.42
CA LEU A 237 -5.88 -34.18 0.13
C LEU A 237 -6.84 -34.60 -0.97
N MET A 238 -7.22 -33.65 -1.84
CA MET A 238 -8.10 -33.84 -2.98
C MET A 238 -7.33 -33.65 -4.28
N TYR A 239 -7.70 -34.41 -5.30
CA TYR A 239 -7.03 -34.44 -6.60
C TYR A 239 -7.99 -34.03 -7.70
N LEU A 240 -7.55 -33.18 -8.62
CA LEU A 240 -8.38 -32.79 -9.75
C LEU A 240 -8.37 -33.90 -10.80
N GLU A 241 -9.56 -34.37 -11.18
CA GLU A 241 -9.76 -35.49 -12.11
C GLU A 241 -8.98 -35.31 -13.43
N GLY A 242 -8.17 -36.30 -13.79
CA GLY A 242 -7.40 -36.33 -15.04
C GLY A 242 -6.34 -35.23 -15.20
N SER A 243 -5.97 -34.51 -14.13
CA SER A 243 -5.20 -33.23 -14.19
C SER A 243 -3.72 -33.31 -14.56
N THR A 244 -3.19 -34.49 -14.85
CA THR A 244 -1.79 -34.67 -15.27
C THR A 244 -1.47 -33.86 -16.55
N ASP A 245 -2.43 -33.73 -17.47
CA ASP A 245 -2.27 -32.94 -18.70
C ASP A 245 -2.15 -31.44 -18.43
N ILE A 246 -2.89 -30.93 -17.45
CA ILE A 246 -2.81 -29.53 -17.00
C ILE A 246 -1.42 -29.25 -16.42
N GLY A 247 -0.91 -30.12 -15.54
CA GLY A 247 0.43 -29.98 -14.97
C GLY A 247 1.52 -29.99 -16.02
N LYS A 248 1.48 -30.95 -16.97
CA LYS A 248 2.44 -31.03 -18.09
C LYS A 248 2.42 -29.77 -18.94
N LYS A 249 1.24 -29.34 -19.39
CA LYS A 249 1.09 -28.12 -20.20
C LYS A 249 1.61 -26.88 -19.47
N THR A 250 1.33 -26.77 -18.17
CA THR A 250 1.79 -25.62 -17.37
C THR A 250 3.32 -25.57 -17.30
N GLU A 251 3.99 -26.70 -17.10
CA GLU A 251 5.46 -26.76 -17.11
C GLU A 251 6.04 -26.49 -18.51
N ASP A 252 5.41 -27.00 -19.57
CA ASP A 252 5.85 -26.74 -20.95
C ASP A 252 5.75 -25.24 -21.30
N ASP A 253 4.65 -24.59 -20.91
CA ASP A 253 4.44 -23.16 -21.14
C ASP A 253 5.39 -22.32 -20.28
N PHE A 254 5.66 -22.73 -19.03
CA PHE A 254 6.70 -22.11 -18.21
C PHE A 254 8.08 -22.23 -18.87
N ALA A 255 8.46 -23.41 -19.34
CA ALA A 255 9.75 -23.64 -19.99
C ALA A 255 9.94 -22.79 -21.25
N LYS A 256 8.89 -22.63 -22.07
CA LYS A 256 8.89 -21.73 -23.25
C LYS A 256 9.06 -20.26 -22.84
N ASN A 257 8.32 -19.82 -21.83
CA ASN A 257 8.33 -18.42 -21.41
C ASN A 257 9.62 -18.03 -20.67
N ALA A 258 10.27 -19.00 -20.01
CA ALA A 258 11.50 -18.81 -19.25
C ALA A 258 12.79 -19.15 -20.02
N HIS A 259 12.73 -19.24 -21.36
CA HIS A 259 13.87 -19.63 -22.20
C HIS A 259 15.09 -18.69 -22.06
N ASN A 260 14.85 -17.44 -21.68
CA ASN A 260 15.87 -16.41 -21.48
C ASN A 260 16.47 -16.40 -20.06
N LEU A 261 15.91 -17.17 -19.12
CA LEU A 261 16.45 -17.31 -17.76
C LEU A 261 17.48 -18.43 -17.72
N THR A 262 18.52 -18.28 -16.90
CA THR A 262 19.44 -19.37 -16.57
C THR A 262 18.74 -20.44 -15.73
N ASP A 263 19.26 -21.67 -15.71
CA ASP A 263 18.66 -22.77 -14.92
C ASP A 263 18.59 -22.44 -13.43
N GLU A 264 19.58 -21.72 -12.90
CA GLU A 264 19.61 -21.23 -11.51
C GLU A 264 18.55 -20.15 -11.26
N GLU A 265 18.35 -19.23 -12.20
CA GLU A 265 17.30 -18.21 -12.12
C GLU A 265 15.90 -18.81 -12.22
N ARG A 266 15.68 -19.83 -13.06
CA ARG A 266 14.38 -20.53 -13.15
C ARG A 266 14.01 -21.22 -11.85
N VAL A 267 14.96 -21.87 -11.19
CA VAL A 267 14.77 -22.52 -9.89
C VAL A 267 14.62 -21.49 -8.76
N SER A 268 15.43 -20.43 -8.77
CA SER A 268 15.41 -19.38 -7.75
C SER A 268 14.17 -18.48 -7.83
N ALA A 269 13.72 -18.14 -9.05
CA ALA A 269 12.55 -17.29 -9.27
C ALA A 269 11.27 -17.89 -8.69
N PHE A 270 11.16 -19.21 -8.65
CA PHE A 270 10.01 -19.87 -8.03
C PHE A 270 10.16 -19.96 -6.50
N ASN A 271 11.32 -20.40 -6.01
CA ASN A 271 11.58 -20.53 -4.57
C ASN A 271 11.50 -19.18 -3.81
N LYS A 272 11.88 -18.06 -4.45
CA LYS A 272 11.76 -16.72 -3.88
C LYS A 272 10.31 -16.21 -3.77
N ASN A 273 9.40 -16.74 -4.58
CA ASN A 273 8.00 -16.30 -4.66
C ASN A 273 7.01 -17.36 -4.12
N MET A 274 7.50 -18.38 -3.39
CA MET A 274 6.69 -19.52 -2.94
C MET A 274 5.46 -19.11 -2.10
N ASN A 275 5.57 -18.07 -1.28
CA ASN A 275 4.46 -17.59 -0.44
C ASN A 275 3.52 -16.60 -1.17
N ASP A 276 3.97 -16.02 -2.28
CA ASP A 276 3.29 -14.92 -2.97
C ASP A 276 2.56 -15.41 -4.24
N GLY A 277 3.06 -16.44 -4.93
CA GLY A 277 2.50 -16.94 -6.20
C GLY A 277 2.84 -18.39 -6.58
N GLY A 278 3.35 -19.22 -5.66
CA GLY A 278 3.74 -20.61 -5.90
C GLY A 278 2.58 -21.61 -6.06
N PHE A 279 1.41 -21.16 -6.53
CA PHE A 279 0.18 -21.96 -6.65
C PHE A 279 -0.51 -21.64 -7.98
N LEU A 280 -1.27 -22.59 -8.53
CA LEU A 280 -2.09 -22.38 -9.72
C LEU A 280 -3.31 -21.51 -9.41
N SER A 281 -3.87 -21.67 -8.22
CA SER A 281 -5.00 -20.87 -7.73
C SER A 281 -5.11 -21.01 -6.21
N ARG A 282 -5.58 -19.95 -5.55
CA ARG A 282 -6.01 -20.03 -4.15
C ARG A 282 -7.49 -20.42 -4.02
N ASP A 283 -8.27 -20.21 -5.07
CA ASP A 283 -9.68 -20.55 -5.13
C ASP A 283 -9.86 -21.92 -5.81
N THR A 284 -10.01 -22.94 -4.97
CA THR A 284 -10.19 -24.31 -5.41
C THR A 284 -11.52 -24.54 -6.13
N VAL A 285 -12.57 -23.79 -5.75
CA VAL A 285 -13.91 -23.92 -6.33
C VAL A 285 -13.92 -23.37 -7.74
N SER A 286 -13.43 -22.14 -7.92
CA SER A 286 -13.35 -21.52 -9.24
C SER A 286 -12.42 -22.31 -10.17
N TYR A 287 -11.28 -22.78 -9.66
CA TYR A 287 -10.33 -23.54 -10.47
C TYR A 287 -10.91 -24.85 -11.01
N GLY A 288 -11.60 -25.64 -10.18
CA GLY A 288 -12.25 -26.88 -10.62
C GLY A 288 -13.31 -26.65 -11.70
N LYS A 289 -14.11 -25.58 -11.54
CA LYS A 289 -15.13 -25.16 -12.52
C LYS A 289 -14.52 -24.72 -13.86
N GLU A 290 -13.47 -23.91 -13.81
CA GLU A 290 -12.75 -23.45 -15.00
C GLU A 290 -12.12 -24.63 -15.76
N ALA A 291 -11.52 -25.56 -15.02
CA ALA A 291 -10.95 -26.79 -15.57
C ALA A 291 -12.01 -27.81 -16.03
N ARG A 292 -13.28 -27.59 -15.67
CA ARG A 292 -14.43 -28.48 -15.93
C ARG A 292 -14.19 -29.93 -15.47
N ARG A 293 -13.59 -30.08 -14.29
CA ARG A 293 -13.19 -31.36 -13.70
C ARG A 293 -13.63 -31.46 -12.26
N LYS A 294 -13.83 -32.69 -11.78
CA LYS A 294 -14.23 -32.94 -10.39
C LYS A 294 -13.01 -33.01 -9.47
N TRP A 295 -13.20 -32.58 -8.22
CA TRP A 295 -12.28 -32.81 -7.13
C TRP A 295 -12.56 -34.18 -6.51
N LEU A 296 -11.59 -35.08 -6.63
CA LEU A 296 -11.64 -36.44 -6.11
C LEU A 296 -11.18 -36.46 -4.65
N ILE A 297 -12.04 -36.94 -3.76
CA ILE A 297 -11.78 -37.07 -2.33
C ILE A 297 -11.82 -38.54 -1.88
N ALA A 298 -11.30 -38.83 -0.69
CA ALA A 298 -11.44 -40.13 -0.05
C ALA A 298 -11.49 -40.00 1.47
N GLU A 299 -12.06 -41.03 2.10
CA GLU A 299 -11.83 -41.31 3.51
C GLU A 299 -10.56 -42.15 3.64
N TYR A 300 -9.73 -41.82 4.62
CA TYR A 300 -8.44 -42.46 4.85
C TYR A 300 -8.44 -43.22 6.17
N GLU A 301 -7.87 -44.40 6.14
CA GLU A 301 -7.58 -45.20 7.33
C GLU A 301 -6.08 -45.19 7.59
N ALA A 302 -5.70 -45.32 8.85
CA ALA A 302 -4.30 -45.43 9.24
C ALA A 302 -3.61 -46.60 8.51
N GLY A 303 -2.59 -46.29 7.72
CA GLY A 303 -1.86 -47.23 6.87
C GLY A 303 -2.09 -47.02 5.37
N ASP A 304 -3.09 -46.24 4.97
CA ASP A 304 -3.31 -45.88 3.58
C ASP A 304 -2.23 -44.93 3.04
N VAL A 305 -1.97 -45.01 1.73
CA VAL A 305 -1.02 -44.13 1.04
C VAL A 305 -1.57 -43.78 -0.34
N ILE A 306 -1.47 -42.50 -0.74
CA ILE A 306 -1.69 -42.11 -2.14
C ILE A 306 -0.35 -41.87 -2.79
N PHE A 307 -0.11 -42.58 -3.89
CA PHE A 307 0.97 -42.27 -4.81
C PHE A 307 0.44 -41.40 -5.94
N HIS A 308 1.19 -40.37 -6.33
CA HIS A 308 0.85 -39.57 -7.51
C HIS A 308 2.08 -39.15 -8.29
N ASN A 309 1.89 -38.93 -9.58
CA ASN A 309 2.94 -38.37 -10.43
C ASN A 309 3.14 -36.87 -10.09
N PRO A 310 4.26 -36.26 -10.51
CA PRO A 310 4.61 -34.92 -10.08
C PRO A 310 3.77 -33.82 -10.76
N TYR A 311 2.94 -34.17 -11.74
CA TYR A 311 2.06 -33.25 -12.46
C TYR A 311 0.62 -33.24 -11.96
N MET A 312 0.25 -34.16 -11.07
CA MET A 312 -1.11 -34.23 -10.55
C MET A 312 -1.47 -32.98 -9.77
N VAL A 313 -2.54 -32.30 -10.21
CA VAL A 313 -3.06 -31.12 -9.53
C VAL A 313 -3.86 -31.54 -8.31
N HIS A 314 -3.48 -31.01 -7.16
CA HIS A 314 -4.08 -31.34 -5.87
C HIS A 314 -4.19 -30.10 -4.96
N ALA A 315 -5.07 -30.21 -3.97
CA ALA A 315 -5.38 -29.18 -2.97
C ALA A 315 -5.97 -29.85 -1.71
N SER A 316 -6.30 -29.10 -0.66
CA SER A 316 -7.00 -29.64 0.53
C SER A 316 -8.31 -28.92 0.82
N CYS A 317 -9.28 -29.60 1.41
CA CYS A 317 -10.52 -29.01 1.96
C CYS A 317 -10.36 -28.63 3.44
N LYS A 318 -11.18 -27.68 3.91
CA LYS A 318 -11.20 -27.24 5.31
C LYS A 318 -11.41 -28.43 6.22
N ASN A 319 -10.56 -28.57 7.24
CA ASN A 319 -10.77 -29.58 8.26
C ASN A 319 -12.01 -29.18 9.08
N ARG A 320 -13.13 -29.85 8.78
CA ARG A 320 -14.44 -29.74 9.42
C ARG A 320 -14.78 -31.04 10.16
N ASP A 321 -13.76 -31.79 10.59
CA ASP A 321 -13.95 -33.05 11.29
C ASP A 321 -14.94 -32.90 12.48
N PRO A 322 -15.99 -33.73 12.56
CA PRO A 322 -17.06 -33.56 13.53
C PRO A 322 -16.60 -33.77 14.98
N GLU A 323 -15.49 -34.47 15.18
CA GLU A 323 -14.88 -34.71 16.49
C GLU A 323 -13.73 -33.75 16.80
N ASN A 324 -13.54 -32.73 15.95
CA ASN A 324 -12.50 -31.71 16.09
C ASN A 324 -11.08 -32.32 16.06
N ARG A 325 -10.89 -33.40 15.29
CA ARG A 325 -9.61 -34.09 15.13
C ARG A 325 -8.66 -33.28 14.24
N ILE A 326 -7.39 -33.24 14.62
CA ILE A 326 -6.31 -32.65 13.83
C ILE A 326 -5.90 -33.66 12.74
N ARG A 327 -5.89 -33.22 11.47
CA ARG A 327 -5.35 -34.00 10.36
C ARG A 327 -3.83 -33.93 10.39
N LEU A 328 -3.16 -35.08 10.47
CA LEU A 328 -1.71 -35.19 10.39
C LEU A 328 -1.36 -35.96 9.13
N ALA A 329 -0.46 -35.42 8.32
CA ALA A 329 -0.01 -36.08 7.10
C ALA A 329 1.44 -35.72 6.77
N THR A 330 2.08 -36.54 5.96
CA THR A 330 3.39 -36.25 5.38
C THR A 330 3.45 -36.54 3.89
N ASP A 331 4.32 -35.80 3.20
CA ASP A 331 4.65 -36.02 1.80
C ASP A 331 6.11 -36.51 1.74
N VAL A 332 6.31 -37.73 1.25
CA VAL A 332 7.63 -38.29 0.98
C VAL A 332 7.78 -38.55 -0.51
N ARG A 333 8.98 -38.35 -1.05
CA ARG A 333 9.23 -38.36 -2.49
C ARG A 333 10.37 -39.30 -2.83
N PHE A 334 10.14 -40.17 -3.81
CA PHE A 334 11.11 -41.17 -4.27
C PHE A 334 11.56 -40.87 -5.69
N VAL A 335 12.84 -41.13 -5.96
CA VAL A 335 13.46 -41.02 -7.28
C VAL A 335 14.33 -42.24 -7.57
N ASP A 336 14.55 -42.50 -8.85
CA ASP A 336 15.55 -43.46 -9.31
C ASP A 336 16.95 -42.82 -9.24
N PRO A 337 17.86 -43.29 -8.36
CA PRO A 337 19.19 -42.71 -8.23
C PRO A 337 20.06 -42.92 -9.48
N GLU A 338 19.69 -43.84 -10.39
CA GLU A 338 20.39 -44.06 -11.66
C GLU A 338 20.02 -43.01 -12.72
N LYS A 339 18.94 -42.23 -12.49
CA LYS A 339 18.49 -41.15 -13.39
C LYS A 339 18.87 -39.77 -12.83
N PRO A 340 18.91 -38.71 -13.66
CA PRO A 340 19.04 -37.36 -13.14
C PRO A 340 17.85 -37.05 -12.22
N TYR A 341 18.11 -36.46 -11.05
CA TYR A 341 17.08 -36.00 -10.11
C TYR A 341 17.56 -34.73 -9.41
N ASP A 342 16.66 -34.06 -8.70
CA ASP A 342 16.99 -32.86 -7.94
C ASP A 342 17.92 -33.17 -6.76
N LYS A 343 19.17 -32.71 -6.83
CA LYS A 343 20.17 -32.83 -5.76
C LYS A 343 20.20 -31.62 -4.82
N LEU A 344 19.53 -30.51 -5.14
CA LEU A 344 19.38 -29.33 -4.27
C LEU A 344 18.45 -29.61 -3.08
N GLY A 345 17.68 -30.69 -3.14
CA GLY A 345 16.95 -31.24 -1.99
C GLY A 345 17.81 -31.62 -0.76
N ASN A 346 19.14 -31.53 -0.86
CA ASN A 346 20.11 -31.77 0.22
C ASN A 346 20.66 -30.47 0.88
N MET A 347 20.24 -29.27 0.49
CA MET A 347 20.79 -28.00 1.03
C MET A 347 19.70 -27.01 1.46
N PHE A 348 19.00 -27.29 2.57
CA PHE A 348 18.39 -26.25 3.42
C PHE A 348 18.19 -26.84 4.83
N VAL A 349 19.29 -27.16 5.50
CA VAL A 349 19.29 -27.26 6.97
C VAL A 349 19.16 -25.83 7.49
N ILE A 350 18.13 -25.54 8.27
CA ILE A 350 18.08 -24.33 9.10
C ILE A 350 19.25 -24.50 10.08
N GLU A 351 20.38 -23.81 9.86
CA GLU A 351 21.45 -23.81 10.86
C GLU A 351 20.87 -23.24 12.17
N PRO A 352 20.92 -23.98 13.30
CA PRO A 352 20.59 -23.40 14.59
C PRO A 352 21.62 -22.32 14.95
N PRO A 353 21.23 -21.29 15.72
CA PRO A 353 22.14 -20.20 16.07
C PRO A 353 23.35 -20.75 16.83
N LYS A 354 24.54 -20.59 16.26
CA LYS A 354 25.80 -20.97 16.91
C LYS A 354 25.93 -20.21 18.22
N SER A 355 25.98 -20.96 19.32
CA SER A 355 26.28 -20.50 20.66
C SER A 355 27.62 -19.77 20.70
N GLN A 356 27.63 -18.58 21.30
CA GLN A 356 28.83 -17.80 21.61
C GLN A 356 29.83 -18.63 22.43
N GLY A 357 31.10 -18.65 22.03
CA GLY A 357 32.15 -19.30 22.81
C GLY A 357 33.56 -19.28 22.21
N GLN A 358 34.32 -18.22 22.55
CA GLN A 358 35.77 -18.16 22.74
C GLN A 358 36.75 -17.88 21.56
N PRO A 359 37.89 -17.21 21.86
CA PRO A 359 38.64 -16.38 20.92
C PRO A 359 39.87 -17.09 20.36
N VAL A 360 40.27 -16.74 19.13
CA VAL A 360 41.56 -17.19 18.56
C VAL A 360 42.39 -16.00 18.11
N SER A 361 43.66 -16.09 18.47
CA SER A 361 44.75 -15.12 18.53
C SER A 361 45.18 -14.49 17.21
N GLN A 362 45.59 -13.22 17.30
CA GLN A 362 46.39 -12.50 16.31
C GLN A 362 47.81 -13.07 16.19
N SER A 363 48.37 -13.09 14.98
CA SER A 363 49.81 -12.94 14.77
C SER A 363 50.09 -12.11 13.49
N PRO A 364 51.17 -11.32 13.45
CA PRO A 364 51.32 -10.22 12.49
C PRO A 364 52.22 -10.61 11.32
N LYS A 365 51.91 -10.12 10.11
CA LYS A 365 52.86 -10.07 8.99
C LYS A 365 52.98 -8.64 8.46
N THR A 366 54.23 -8.20 8.40
CA THR A 366 54.74 -6.91 7.95
C THR A 366 54.57 -6.67 6.44
N PRO A 367 54.61 -5.41 5.99
CA PRO A 367 54.26 -5.02 4.62
C PRO A 367 55.48 -4.98 3.69
N ASN A 368 55.30 -5.44 2.45
CA ASN A 368 56.22 -5.15 1.36
C ASN A 368 55.76 -3.89 0.61
N SER A 369 56.69 -2.96 0.46
CA SER A 369 56.58 -1.70 -0.29
C SER A 369 56.56 -1.92 -1.81
N PRO A 370 55.91 -1.02 -2.59
CA PRO A 370 55.85 -1.08 -4.05
C PRO A 370 56.98 -0.26 -4.71
N PRO A 371 57.30 -0.48 -6.01
CA PRO A 371 58.20 0.39 -6.73
C PRO A 371 57.49 1.63 -7.30
N GLN A 372 58.23 2.73 -7.29
CA GLN A 372 57.88 4.08 -7.73
C GLN A 372 57.70 4.20 -9.26
N GLN A 373 56.77 5.05 -9.69
CA GLN A 373 56.94 5.78 -10.95
C GLN A 373 56.25 7.17 -10.95
N GLN A 374 57.12 8.18 -10.90
CA GLN A 374 57.13 9.51 -11.54
C GLN A 374 55.93 10.47 -11.45
N ASP A 375 56.27 11.64 -10.88
CA ASP A 375 55.56 12.92 -10.83
C ASP A 375 55.18 13.52 -12.19
N LEU A 376 54.00 14.14 -12.23
CA LEU A 376 53.68 15.34 -13.01
C LEU A 376 52.77 16.25 -12.15
N THR A 377 53.09 17.54 -12.13
CA THR A 377 52.66 18.57 -11.16
C THR A 377 51.27 19.20 -11.43
N TYR A 378 50.35 19.02 -10.46
CA TYR A 378 49.32 19.91 -9.81
C TYR A 378 48.49 20.98 -10.59
N PRO A 379 47.18 21.19 -10.27
CA PRO A 379 46.74 21.69 -8.94
C PRO A 379 45.42 21.14 -8.36
N VAL A 380 45.21 21.47 -7.08
CA VAL A 380 44.18 21.04 -6.10
C VAL A 380 44.42 19.65 -5.54
N SER A 381 44.93 19.59 -4.32
CA SER A 381 45.26 18.32 -3.68
C SER A 381 43.97 17.56 -3.37
N LYS A 382 43.92 16.28 -3.71
CA LYS A 382 42.86 15.35 -3.30
C LYS A 382 42.58 15.42 -1.79
N TYR A 383 43.59 15.81 -1.02
CA TYR A 383 43.56 16.01 0.42
C TYR A 383 42.71 17.21 0.86
N GLU A 384 42.76 18.34 0.14
CA GLU A 384 41.88 19.50 0.42
C GLU A 384 40.42 19.19 0.10
N LEU A 385 40.17 18.43 -0.97
CA LEU A 385 38.82 17.92 -1.31
C LEU A 385 38.32 16.90 -0.30
N GLU A 386 39.18 15.98 0.16
CA GLU A 386 38.84 15.00 1.20
C GLU A 386 38.54 15.71 2.53
N GLN A 387 39.27 16.77 2.89
CA GLN A 387 38.99 17.60 4.08
C GLN A 387 37.72 18.46 3.92
N GLU A 388 37.45 19.04 2.75
CA GLU A 388 36.19 19.74 2.51
C GLU A 388 35.00 18.78 2.54
N ILE A 389 35.14 17.57 1.99
CA ILE A 389 34.11 16.53 2.06
C ILE A 389 33.88 16.09 3.51
N GLU A 390 34.95 15.86 4.28
CA GLU A 390 34.86 15.46 5.70
C GLU A 390 34.23 16.59 6.54
N HIS A 391 34.57 17.85 6.27
CA HIS A 391 33.96 19.00 6.94
C HIS A 391 32.48 19.20 6.54
N LEU A 392 32.12 18.94 5.28
CA LEU A 392 30.75 18.94 4.78
C LEU A 392 29.92 17.77 5.35
N GLU A 393 30.55 16.61 5.55
CA GLU A 393 29.94 15.45 6.20
C GLU A 393 29.73 15.69 7.71
N GLU A 394 30.70 16.31 8.40
CA GLU A 394 30.55 16.74 9.80
C GLU A 394 29.47 17.80 9.98
N THR A 395 29.45 18.84 9.13
CA THR A 395 28.39 19.87 9.19
C THR A 395 27.03 19.30 8.83
N SER A 396 26.94 18.37 7.86
CA SER A 396 25.72 17.62 7.55
C SER A 396 25.27 16.75 8.74
N SER A 397 26.19 16.10 9.44
CA SER A 397 25.92 15.28 10.64
C SER A 397 25.42 16.11 11.82
N TYR A 398 26.04 17.28 12.07
CA TYR A 398 25.60 18.22 13.10
C TYR A 398 24.21 18.81 12.79
N LEU A 399 23.98 19.26 11.56
CA LEU A 399 22.67 19.76 11.13
C LEU A 399 21.59 18.67 11.20
N SER A 400 21.93 17.43 10.82
CA SER A 400 21.04 16.28 10.96
C SER A 400 20.70 16.04 12.43
N SER A 401 21.66 16.13 13.35
CA SER A 401 21.45 15.95 14.79
C SER A 401 20.52 17.02 15.38
N VAL A 402 20.65 18.28 14.98
CA VAL A 402 19.79 19.39 15.47
C VAL A 402 18.35 19.24 14.96
N VAL A 403 18.17 18.87 13.69
CA VAL A 403 16.84 18.62 13.10
C VAL A 403 16.19 17.41 13.76
N VAL A 404 16.94 16.31 13.97
CA VAL A 404 16.46 15.11 14.68
C VAL A 404 16.02 15.45 16.10
N MET A 405 16.84 16.17 16.88
CA MET A 405 16.49 16.59 18.24
C MET A 405 15.24 17.48 18.27
N PHE A 406 15.08 18.37 17.28
CA PHE A 406 13.88 19.21 17.18
C PHE A 406 12.63 18.37 16.85
N LEU A 407 12.71 17.46 15.87
CA LEU A 407 11.61 16.58 15.48
C LEU A 407 11.21 15.64 16.63
N GLN A 408 12.17 15.06 17.34
CA GLN A 408 11.93 14.18 18.49
C GLN A 408 11.29 14.90 19.69
N LYS A 409 11.57 16.20 19.87
CA LYS A 409 11.04 16.98 21.00
C LYS A 409 9.56 17.33 20.85
N PHE A 410 9.08 17.49 19.61
CA PHE A 410 7.71 17.92 19.34
C PHE A 410 6.79 16.77 18.88
N ILE A 411 7.34 15.69 18.31
CA ILE A 411 6.54 14.58 17.77
C ILE A 411 6.43 13.44 18.78
N HIS A 412 5.23 13.24 19.31
CA HIS A 412 4.92 12.16 20.25
C HIS A 412 4.16 11.04 19.52
N ASN A 413 4.84 10.34 18.62
CA ASN A 413 4.28 9.20 17.89
C ASN A 413 4.89 7.89 18.42
N ASP A 414 4.07 6.86 18.69
CA ASP A 414 4.53 5.57 19.20
C ASP A 414 5.53 4.87 18.26
N ALA A 415 5.46 5.15 16.96
CA ALA A 415 6.42 4.63 15.98
C ALA A 415 7.87 5.16 16.21
N ILE A 416 8.04 6.37 16.76
CA ILE A 416 9.37 6.93 17.05
C ILE A 416 10.07 6.14 18.18
N LYS A 417 9.31 5.43 19.02
CA LYS A 417 9.87 4.62 20.12
C LYS A 417 10.51 3.31 19.64
N SER A 418 10.09 2.79 18.49
CA SER A 418 10.57 1.53 17.92
C SER A 418 11.50 1.68 16.71
N ASP A 419 11.48 2.85 16.07
CA ASP A 419 12.19 3.08 14.80
C ASP A 419 13.65 3.51 15.04
N PRO A 420 14.61 3.07 14.20
CA PRO A 420 16.01 3.50 14.32
C PRO A 420 16.13 5.02 14.16
N PRO A 421 16.88 5.73 15.03
CA PRO A 421 16.98 7.19 14.97
C PRO A 421 17.59 7.72 13.65
N GLU A 422 18.41 6.92 12.97
CA GLU A 422 19.12 7.25 11.73
C GLU A 422 18.16 7.52 10.55
N ILE A 423 16.95 6.98 10.59
CA ILE A 423 15.97 7.16 9.50
C ILE A 423 15.41 8.59 9.45
N TYR A 424 15.52 9.34 10.55
CA TYR A 424 15.06 10.72 10.65
C TYR A 424 16.12 11.71 10.13
N ASN A 425 16.74 11.38 9.00
CA ASN A 425 17.85 12.14 8.46
C ASN A 425 17.43 13.40 7.68
N LEU A 426 18.37 14.34 7.57
CA LEU A 426 18.21 15.59 6.82
C LEU A 426 17.83 15.35 5.35
N ARG A 427 18.35 14.29 4.72
CA ARG A 427 18.07 13.96 3.31
C ARG A 427 16.58 13.79 3.05
N THR A 428 15.88 13.03 3.89
CA THR A 428 14.44 12.80 3.73
C THR A 428 13.63 14.08 3.93
N VAL A 429 14.02 14.92 4.89
CA VAL A 429 13.40 16.22 5.13
C VAL A 429 13.61 17.14 3.92
N VAL A 430 14.84 17.25 3.41
CA VAL A 430 15.17 18.10 2.26
C VAL A 430 14.44 17.65 1.00
N VAL A 431 14.40 16.35 0.70
CA VAL A 431 13.65 15.84 -0.46
C VAL A 431 12.16 16.16 -0.36
N SER A 432 11.59 16.08 0.85
CA SER A 432 10.19 16.44 1.10
C SER A 432 9.94 17.95 0.94
N LEU A 433 10.85 18.79 1.43
CA LEU A 433 10.78 20.25 1.30
C LEU A 433 10.96 20.72 -0.15
N ILE A 434 11.86 20.10 -0.91
CA ILE A 434 12.01 20.36 -2.36
C ILE A 434 10.70 20.06 -3.07
N ALA A 435 10.07 18.93 -2.76
CA ALA A 435 8.76 18.59 -3.33
C ALA A 435 7.71 19.65 -2.99
N CYS A 436 7.72 20.15 -1.76
CA CYS A 436 6.85 21.25 -1.33
C CYS A 436 7.01 22.55 -2.15
N GLY A 437 8.04 22.70 -2.98
CA GLY A 437 8.15 23.77 -3.99
C GLY A 437 6.94 23.85 -4.94
N GLY A 438 6.31 22.73 -5.27
CA GLY A 438 5.05 22.71 -6.03
C GLY A 438 3.85 23.27 -5.24
N ALA A 439 3.85 23.13 -3.92
CA ALA A 439 2.85 23.73 -3.04
C ALA A 439 3.11 25.23 -2.85
N LEU A 440 4.39 25.61 -2.72
CA LEU A 440 4.82 27.01 -2.68
C LEU A 440 4.42 27.76 -3.95
N LEU A 441 4.56 27.14 -5.12
CA LEU A 441 4.07 27.65 -6.41
C LEU A 441 2.57 27.96 -6.36
N PHE A 442 1.76 27.00 -5.89
CA PHE A 442 0.32 27.19 -5.75
C PHE A 442 0.01 28.42 -4.87
N GLY A 443 0.65 28.51 -3.70
CA GLY A 443 0.52 29.67 -2.82
C GLY A 443 0.88 30.99 -3.50
N MET A 444 2.00 31.01 -4.22
CA MET A 444 2.54 32.22 -4.82
C MET A 444 1.63 32.78 -5.93
N ASP A 445 1.12 31.94 -6.85
CA ASP A 445 0.15 32.41 -7.86
C ASP A 445 -1.10 33.01 -7.21
N MET A 446 -1.64 32.36 -6.17
CA MET A 446 -2.85 32.84 -5.49
C MET A 446 -2.68 34.25 -4.93
N GLY A 447 -1.51 34.54 -4.32
CA GLY A 447 -1.23 35.86 -3.78
C GLY A 447 -0.89 36.90 -4.84
N VAL A 448 -0.14 36.51 -5.88
CA VAL A 448 0.33 37.42 -6.93
C VAL A 448 -0.85 38.03 -7.66
N ILE A 449 -1.76 37.20 -8.19
CA ILE A 449 -2.85 37.70 -9.04
C ILE A 449 -3.79 38.66 -8.29
N GLY A 450 -4.02 38.41 -7.01
CA GLY A 450 -4.90 39.25 -6.18
C GLY A 450 -4.39 40.69 -6.05
N GLY A 451 -3.08 40.87 -5.85
CA GLY A 451 -2.49 42.21 -5.79
C GLY A 451 -2.28 42.84 -7.17
N VAL A 452 -1.90 42.05 -8.19
CA VAL A 452 -1.73 42.55 -9.56
C VAL A 452 -3.02 43.19 -10.09
N LEU A 453 -4.20 42.61 -9.79
CA LEU A 453 -5.50 43.17 -10.19
C LEU A 453 -5.81 44.55 -9.60
N THR A 454 -5.14 44.96 -8.51
CA THR A 454 -5.36 46.27 -7.88
C THR A 454 -4.39 47.34 -8.33
N MET A 455 -3.32 46.98 -9.04
CA MET A 455 -2.32 47.91 -9.58
C MET A 455 -2.90 48.69 -10.77
N ASP A 456 -2.75 50.01 -10.76
CA ASP A 456 -3.37 50.86 -11.78
C ASP A 456 -2.77 50.65 -13.17
N THR A 457 -1.45 50.40 -13.24
CA THR A 457 -0.75 50.02 -14.49
C THR A 457 -1.33 48.77 -15.16
N PHE A 458 -1.70 47.77 -14.37
CA PHE A 458 -2.35 46.56 -14.88
C PHE A 458 -3.78 46.85 -15.34
N LYS A 459 -4.53 47.67 -14.58
CA LYS A 459 -5.91 48.00 -14.92
C LYS A 459 -6.00 48.74 -16.25
N GLU A 460 -5.15 49.73 -16.46
CA GLU A 460 -5.10 50.49 -17.71
C GLU A 460 -4.76 49.58 -18.90
N GLN A 461 -3.73 48.75 -18.76
CA GLN A 461 -3.22 47.95 -19.87
C GLN A 461 -4.13 46.80 -20.29
N TYR A 462 -4.86 46.19 -19.34
CA TYR A 462 -5.78 45.07 -19.63
C TYR A 462 -7.25 45.50 -19.69
N GLY A 463 -7.51 46.81 -19.73
CA GLY A 463 -8.86 47.36 -19.90
C GLY A 463 -9.78 47.04 -18.72
N LEU A 464 -9.28 47.12 -17.49
CA LEU A 464 -10.09 47.07 -16.26
C LEU A 464 -10.52 48.47 -15.80
N THR A 465 -10.29 49.51 -16.61
CA THR A 465 -10.83 50.86 -16.43
C THR A 465 -12.15 51.03 -17.20
N ASP A 466 -13.00 51.95 -16.75
CA ASP A 466 -14.18 52.45 -17.49
C ASP A 466 -15.21 51.39 -17.95
N LYS A 467 -15.34 50.29 -17.20
CA LYS A 467 -16.35 49.24 -17.44
C LYS A 467 -17.48 49.30 -16.41
N SER A 468 -18.66 48.81 -16.79
CA SER A 468 -19.74 48.58 -15.81
C SER A 468 -19.26 47.62 -14.71
N PRO A 469 -19.78 47.73 -13.47
CA PRO A 469 -19.37 46.86 -12.36
C PRO A 469 -19.45 45.36 -12.73
N THR A 470 -20.47 44.97 -13.48
CA THR A 470 -20.66 43.58 -13.95
C THR A 470 -19.63 43.17 -15.01
N ALA A 471 -19.29 44.06 -15.95
CA ALA A 471 -18.28 43.76 -16.97
C ALA A 471 -16.87 43.70 -16.36
N LEU A 472 -16.55 44.58 -15.40
CA LEU A 472 -15.31 44.54 -14.63
C LEU A 472 -15.21 43.25 -13.80
N ALA A 473 -16.27 42.90 -13.07
CA ALA A 473 -16.34 41.65 -12.31
C ALA A 473 -16.12 40.42 -13.21
N ASN A 474 -16.71 40.41 -14.41
CA ASN A 474 -16.53 39.32 -15.36
C ASN A 474 -15.09 39.22 -15.90
N LEU A 475 -14.46 40.33 -16.24
CA LEU A 475 -13.09 40.34 -16.75
C LEU A 475 -12.09 39.90 -15.68
N SER A 476 -12.14 40.52 -14.49
CA SER A 476 -11.28 40.14 -13.35
C SER A 476 -11.46 38.68 -12.96
N SER A 477 -12.72 38.22 -12.86
CA SER A 477 -13.00 36.83 -12.50
C SER A 477 -12.54 35.84 -13.56
N ASN A 478 -12.59 36.17 -14.85
CA ASN A 478 -12.03 35.34 -15.92
C ASN A 478 -10.50 35.23 -15.80
N ILE A 479 -9.81 36.35 -15.55
CA ILE A 479 -8.35 36.37 -15.38
C ILE A 479 -7.95 35.46 -14.20
N VAL A 480 -8.62 35.61 -13.06
CA VAL A 480 -8.34 34.75 -11.90
C VAL A 480 -8.66 33.30 -12.20
N SER A 481 -9.90 32.99 -12.59
CA SER A 481 -10.45 31.63 -12.68
C SER A 481 -9.81 30.73 -13.75
N THR A 482 -9.15 31.31 -14.76
CA THR A 482 -8.54 30.53 -15.85
C THR A 482 -7.47 29.56 -15.34
N ILE A 483 -6.74 29.90 -14.28
CA ILE A 483 -5.73 28.99 -13.72
C ILE A 483 -6.38 27.77 -13.07
N GLN A 484 -7.49 27.94 -12.35
CA GLN A 484 -8.22 26.85 -11.70
C GLN A 484 -8.81 25.89 -12.74
N ALA A 485 -9.26 26.40 -13.89
CA ALA A 485 -9.71 25.58 -15.01
C ALA A 485 -8.54 24.72 -15.55
N GLY A 486 -7.36 25.31 -15.72
CA GLY A 486 -6.14 24.58 -16.07
C GLY A 486 -5.75 23.55 -15.02
N SER A 487 -5.83 23.90 -13.73
CA SER A 487 -5.52 22.97 -12.62
C SER A 487 -6.47 21.79 -12.56
N PHE A 488 -7.76 22.00 -12.82
CA PHE A 488 -8.73 20.91 -12.93
C PHE A 488 -8.34 19.92 -14.04
N ALA A 489 -8.00 20.43 -15.24
CA ALA A 489 -7.50 19.60 -16.33
C ALA A 489 -6.17 18.90 -15.98
N GLY A 490 -5.26 19.62 -15.31
CA GLY A 490 -3.99 19.08 -14.83
C GLY A 490 -4.14 17.93 -13.84
N CYS A 491 -5.10 18.01 -12.91
CA CYS A 491 -5.42 16.93 -11.99
C CYS A 491 -5.90 15.68 -12.73
N ILE A 492 -6.81 15.82 -13.69
CA ILE A 492 -7.31 14.68 -14.50
C ILE A 492 -6.15 14.02 -15.27
N PHE A 493 -5.27 14.82 -15.87
CA PHE A 493 -4.11 14.30 -16.58
C PHE A 493 -3.11 13.60 -15.63
N SER A 494 -2.92 14.16 -14.43
CA SER A 494 -1.97 13.63 -13.44
C SER A 494 -2.33 12.23 -12.92
N MET A 495 -3.62 11.86 -12.93
CA MET A 495 -4.10 10.53 -12.53
C MET A 495 -3.44 9.40 -13.34
N TRP A 496 -3.09 9.67 -14.59
CA TRP A 496 -2.41 8.73 -15.48
C TRP A 496 -0.90 8.97 -15.50
N LEU A 497 -0.49 10.25 -15.60
CA LEU A 497 0.90 10.64 -15.73
C LEU A 497 1.78 10.10 -14.58
N ALA A 498 1.33 10.28 -13.34
CA ALA A 498 2.11 9.95 -12.14
C ALA A 498 2.39 8.44 -11.99
N ASN A 499 1.51 7.61 -12.54
CA ASN A 499 1.65 6.15 -12.56
C ASN A 499 2.49 5.66 -13.75
N TYR A 500 2.56 6.44 -14.84
CA TYR A 500 3.32 6.06 -16.02
C TYR A 500 4.79 6.49 -15.94
N ILE A 501 5.05 7.78 -15.72
CA ILE A 501 6.42 8.34 -15.73
C ILE A 501 7.06 8.45 -14.34
N GLY A 502 6.28 8.28 -13.27
CA GLY A 502 6.77 8.41 -11.90
C GLY A 502 6.50 9.78 -11.30
N ARG A 503 6.76 9.92 -10.00
CA ARG A 503 6.41 11.11 -9.24
C ARG A 503 7.44 12.22 -9.49
N ARG A 504 8.73 11.88 -9.48
CA ARG A 504 9.83 12.84 -9.73
C ARG A 504 9.72 13.49 -11.11
N LEU A 505 9.58 12.69 -12.17
CA LEU A 505 9.46 13.22 -13.54
C LEU A 505 8.18 14.03 -13.76
N SER A 506 7.08 13.68 -13.09
CA SER A 506 5.85 14.46 -13.13
C SER A 506 6.02 15.86 -12.54
N LEU A 507 6.77 16.00 -11.43
CA LEU A 507 7.05 17.30 -10.82
C LEU A 507 8.01 18.16 -11.67
N ILE A 508 9.00 17.54 -12.31
CA ILE A 508 9.87 18.24 -13.28
C ILE A 508 9.04 18.75 -14.47
N THR A 509 8.15 17.91 -15.00
CA THR A 509 7.25 18.28 -16.10
C THR A 509 6.34 19.44 -15.71
N ALA A 510 5.80 19.43 -14.48
CA ALA A 510 5.03 20.55 -13.95
C ALA A 510 5.83 21.85 -13.95
N SER A 511 7.08 21.85 -13.46
CA SER A 511 7.93 23.05 -13.49
C SER A 511 8.16 23.61 -14.89
N VAL A 512 8.33 22.75 -15.91
CA VAL A 512 8.48 23.19 -17.30
C VAL A 512 7.23 23.92 -17.79
N PHE A 513 6.03 23.38 -17.51
CA PHE A 513 4.78 24.07 -17.83
C PHE A 513 4.65 25.41 -17.10
N VAL A 514 5.14 25.53 -15.86
CA VAL A 514 5.17 26.83 -15.16
C VAL A 514 6.05 27.81 -15.92
N PHE A 515 7.28 27.45 -16.30
CA PHE A 515 8.17 28.38 -17.00
C PHE A 515 7.53 28.91 -18.29
N VAL A 516 6.91 28.03 -19.07
CA VAL A 516 6.18 28.42 -20.30
C VAL A 516 5.01 29.34 -19.97
N GLY A 517 4.14 28.94 -19.04
CA GLY A 517 2.93 29.71 -18.71
C GLY A 517 3.24 31.07 -18.07
N VAL A 518 4.26 31.15 -17.21
CA VAL A 518 4.70 32.40 -16.58
C VAL A 518 5.36 33.33 -17.60
N ALA A 519 6.23 32.81 -18.48
CA ALA A 519 6.82 33.61 -19.55
C ALA A 519 5.74 34.22 -20.45
N MET A 520 4.70 33.45 -20.80
CA MET A 520 3.56 33.95 -21.58
C MET A 520 2.74 35.03 -20.84
N GLN A 521 2.57 34.91 -19.53
CA GLN A 521 1.88 35.92 -18.71
C GLN A 521 2.70 37.21 -18.60
N ALA A 522 4.00 37.09 -18.32
CA ALA A 522 4.91 38.23 -18.17
C ALA A 522 5.08 38.98 -19.50
N ALA A 523 5.15 38.26 -20.63
CA ALA A 523 5.30 38.82 -21.97
C ALA A 523 3.96 39.17 -22.66
N ALA A 524 2.81 39.03 -21.97
CA ALA A 524 1.50 39.23 -22.59
C ALA A 524 1.25 40.67 -23.07
N SER A 525 1.92 41.68 -22.48
CA SER A 525 1.93 43.07 -22.94
C SER A 525 0.54 43.69 -23.25
N GLY A 526 -0.51 43.29 -22.53
CA GLY A 526 -1.90 43.77 -22.73
C GLY A 526 -2.76 42.87 -23.61
N HIS A 527 -2.20 41.84 -24.24
CA HIS A 527 -2.96 40.83 -24.97
C HIS A 527 -3.61 39.84 -24.00
N ILE A 528 -4.91 40.04 -23.72
CA ILE A 528 -5.67 39.22 -22.76
C ILE A 528 -5.66 37.72 -23.11
N ALA A 529 -5.61 37.36 -24.40
CA ALA A 529 -5.53 35.97 -24.83
C ALA A 529 -4.23 35.29 -24.36
N SER A 530 -3.08 35.97 -24.47
CA SER A 530 -1.80 35.46 -23.96
C SER A 530 -1.84 35.28 -22.45
N MET A 531 -2.49 36.21 -21.73
CA MET A 531 -2.71 36.10 -20.29
C MET A 531 -3.53 34.85 -19.95
N TYR A 532 -4.65 34.60 -20.65
CA TYR A 532 -5.47 33.41 -20.42
C TYR A 532 -4.73 32.11 -20.75
N VAL A 533 -4.06 32.02 -21.89
CA VAL A 533 -3.32 30.81 -22.28
C VAL A 533 -2.18 30.55 -21.29
N GLY A 534 -1.41 31.58 -20.93
CA GLY A 534 -0.33 31.46 -19.96
C GLY A 534 -0.83 30.99 -18.59
N ARG A 535 -1.95 31.56 -18.09
CA ARG A 535 -2.59 31.13 -16.85
C ARG A 535 -3.14 29.71 -16.93
N PHE A 536 -3.74 29.31 -18.04
CA PHE A 536 -4.24 27.94 -18.22
C PHE A 536 -3.11 26.91 -18.18
N ILE A 537 -1.98 27.19 -18.85
CA ILE A 537 -0.78 26.33 -18.86
C ILE A 537 -0.16 26.25 -17.47
N THR A 538 0.01 27.38 -16.77
CA THR A 538 0.45 27.37 -15.36
C THR A 538 -0.54 26.59 -14.49
N GLY A 539 -1.83 26.66 -14.79
CA GLY A 539 -2.87 25.86 -14.13
C GLY A 539 -2.64 24.38 -14.26
N ILE A 540 -2.40 23.87 -15.49
CA ILE A 540 -2.08 22.46 -15.73
C ILE A 540 -0.92 22.00 -14.83
N ALA A 541 0.15 22.82 -14.75
CA ALA A 541 1.28 22.54 -13.88
C ALA A 541 0.89 22.45 -12.40
N VAL A 542 0.12 23.42 -11.92
CA VAL A 542 -0.35 23.48 -10.53
C VAL A 542 -1.25 22.28 -10.20
N GLY A 543 -2.13 21.87 -11.12
CA GLY A 543 -2.96 20.68 -10.98
C GLY A 543 -2.13 19.39 -10.83
N ILE A 544 -1.14 19.20 -11.72
CA ILE A 544 -0.21 18.07 -11.64
C ILE A 544 0.54 18.09 -10.30
N ALA A 545 1.15 19.22 -9.95
CA ALA A 545 1.90 19.37 -8.71
C ALA A 545 1.03 19.09 -7.47
N SER A 546 -0.20 19.60 -7.44
CA SER A 546 -1.11 19.43 -6.29
C SER A 546 -1.53 17.98 -6.04
N THR A 547 -1.52 17.14 -7.08
CA THR A 547 -1.84 15.71 -6.97
C THR A 547 -0.60 14.88 -6.63
N VAL A 548 0.52 15.16 -7.31
CA VAL A 548 1.74 14.35 -7.22
C VAL A 548 2.56 14.64 -5.97
N ASN A 549 2.59 15.89 -5.52
CA ASN A 549 3.42 16.32 -4.40
C ASN A 549 3.09 15.60 -3.07
N PRO A 550 1.83 15.55 -2.59
CA PRO A 550 1.52 14.81 -1.36
C PRO A 550 1.83 13.31 -1.48
N LEU A 551 1.63 12.71 -2.67
CA LEU A 551 2.01 11.31 -2.92
C LEU A 551 3.53 11.12 -2.78
N TYR A 552 4.32 11.97 -3.45
CA TYR A 552 5.78 11.91 -3.39
C TYR A 552 6.31 12.07 -1.96
N VAL A 553 5.80 13.06 -1.21
CA VAL A 553 6.21 13.25 0.19
C VAL A 553 5.84 12.04 1.04
N SER A 554 4.61 11.54 0.94
CA SER A 554 4.14 10.40 1.74
C SER A 554 4.87 9.09 1.46
N GLU A 555 5.28 8.85 0.20
CA GLU A 555 5.97 7.64 -0.23
C GLU A 555 7.47 7.66 0.11
N ASN A 556 8.07 8.84 0.28
CA ASN A 556 9.47 8.98 0.68
C ASN A 556 9.63 9.12 2.20
N ALA A 557 8.62 9.64 2.91
CA ALA A 557 8.69 9.91 4.34
C ALA A 557 8.55 8.64 5.22
N PRO A 558 9.38 8.48 6.26
CA PRO A 558 9.24 7.38 7.22
C PRO A 558 7.96 7.56 8.04
N ARG A 559 7.39 6.44 8.48
CA ARG A 559 6.07 6.38 9.13
C ARG A 559 5.90 7.33 10.31
N GLY A 560 6.94 7.49 11.14
CA GLY A 560 6.89 8.30 12.37
C GLY A 560 6.65 9.79 12.13
N ILE A 561 7.22 10.37 11.06
CA ILE A 561 7.15 11.80 10.74
C ILE A 561 6.39 12.10 9.43
N ARG A 562 5.76 11.09 8.82
CA ARG A 562 5.02 11.23 7.56
C ARG A 562 3.93 12.30 7.64
N GLY A 563 3.17 12.34 8.74
CA GLY A 563 2.13 13.34 8.96
C GLY A 563 2.67 14.77 8.99
N LEU A 564 3.80 14.98 9.68
CA LEU A 564 4.47 16.28 9.74
C LEU A 564 4.99 16.73 8.37
N LEU A 565 5.72 15.84 7.67
CA LEU A 565 6.27 16.15 6.35
C LEU A 565 5.16 16.39 5.32
N THR A 566 4.06 15.64 5.41
CA THR A 566 2.87 15.89 4.58
C THR A 566 2.22 17.24 4.97
N GLY A 567 2.21 17.60 6.25
CA GLY A 567 1.76 18.92 6.73
C GLY A 567 2.57 20.08 6.16
N CYS A 568 3.87 19.89 5.91
CA CYS A 568 4.72 20.91 5.26
C CYS A 568 4.20 21.33 3.87
N TYR A 569 3.40 20.50 3.20
CA TYR A 569 2.72 20.87 1.96
C TYR A 569 1.81 22.10 2.17
N GLN A 570 0.91 22.05 3.16
CA GLN A 570 0.01 23.17 3.46
C GLN A 570 0.79 24.38 3.97
N LEU A 571 1.81 24.18 4.81
CA LEU A 571 2.67 25.26 5.28
C LEU A 571 3.38 25.98 4.12
N SER A 572 3.78 25.23 3.09
CA SER A 572 4.44 25.79 1.91
C SER A 572 3.46 26.60 1.05
N ILE A 573 2.20 26.18 0.92
CA ILE A 573 1.15 26.98 0.25
C ILE A 573 1.00 28.34 0.93
N VAL A 574 0.84 28.37 2.25
CA VAL A 574 0.62 29.64 2.97
C VAL A 574 1.89 30.50 3.03
N THR A 575 3.07 29.89 3.02
CA THR A 575 4.35 30.59 2.88
C THR A 575 4.44 31.28 1.53
N GLY A 576 4.13 30.58 0.44
CA GLY A 576 4.15 31.12 -0.92
C GLY A 576 3.16 32.26 -1.09
N LEU A 577 1.97 32.11 -0.51
CA LEU A 577 0.96 33.15 -0.45
C LEU A 577 1.45 34.41 0.27
N THR A 578 2.08 34.23 1.43
CA THR A 578 2.61 35.34 2.23
C THR A 578 3.70 36.10 1.46
N LEU A 579 4.64 35.37 0.86
CA LEU A 579 5.69 35.95 0.02
C LEU A 579 5.08 36.78 -1.13
N ALA A 580 4.09 36.25 -1.82
CA ALA A 580 3.42 36.95 -2.91
C ALA A 580 2.75 38.26 -2.48
N PHE A 581 2.07 38.29 -1.32
CA PHE A 581 1.47 39.53 -0.83
C PHE A 581 2.52 40.61 -0.51
N TRP A 582 3.65 40.22 0.08
CA TRP A 582 4.74 41.16 0.35
C TRP A 582 5.46 41.61 -0.93
N ILE A 583 5.64 40.72 -1.91
CA ILE A 583 6.16 41.08 -3.24
C ILE A 583 5.26 42.11 -3.91
N ASN A 584 3.94 41.89 -3.91
CA ASN A 584 2.97 42.84 -4.46
C ASN A 584 3.04 44.21 -3.77
N TYR A 585 3.08 44.22 -2.43
CA TYR A 585 3.21 45.45 -1.66
C TYR A 585 4.52 46.19 -1.96
N GLY A 586 5.65 45.49 -1.98
CA GLY A 586 6.95 46.07 -2.31
C GLY A 586 7.01 46.63 -3.73
N CYS A 587 6.43 45.94 -4.71
CA CYS A 587 6.35 46.42 -6.08
C CYS A 587 5.47 47.67 -6.19
N LEU A 588 4.33 47.71 -5.48
CA LEU A 588 3.47 48.90 -5.45
C LEU A 588 4.22 50.13 -4.90
N LEU A 589 5.05 49.97 -3.86
CA LEU A 589 5.78 51.08 -3.23
C LEU A 589 6.99 51.56 -4.02
N HIS A 590 7.75 50.64 -4.62
CA HIS A 590 9.11 50.93 -5.10
C HIS A 590 9.28 50.82 -6.62
N VAL A 591 8.34 50.20 -7.33
CA VAL A 591 8.44 49.96 -8.78
C VAL A 591 7.42 50.82 -9.53
N LYS A 592 7.87 51.43 -10.64
CA LYS A 592 7.06 52.30 -11.50
C LYS A 592 6.91 51.71 -12.90
N GLY A 593 5.85 52.11 -13.61
CA GLY A 593 5.56 51.67 -14.98
C GLY A 593 5.14 50.20 -15.06
N HIS A 594 5.17 49.61 -16.25
CA HIS A 594 4.71 48.23 -16.49
C HIS A 594 5.47 47.16 -15.68
N ALA A 595 6.70 47.45 -15.26
CA ALA A 595 7.46 46.57 -14.37
C ALA A 595 6.74 46.28 -13.04
N GLN A 596 5.84 47.17 -12.60
CA GLN A 596 5.11 47.07 -11.35
C GLN A 596 4.29 45.78 -11.24
N TYR A 597 3.66 45.33 -12.33
CA TYR A 597 2.89 44.08 -12.36
C TYR A 597 3.65 42.92 -13.02
N ILE A 598 4.60 43.19 -13.92
CA ILE A 598 5.40 42.15 -14.60
C ILE A 598 6.34 41.44 -13.61
N ILE A 599 6.95 42.16 -12.67
CA ILE A 599 7.87 41.57 -11.68
C ILE A 599 7.15 40.54 -10.80
N PRO A 600 6.02 40.87 -10.13
CA PRO A 600 5.26 39.87 -9.36
C PRO A 600 4.85 38.65 -10.20
N LEU A 601 4.33 38.86 -11.41
CA LEU A 601 3.96 37.77 -12.32
C LEU A 601 5.14 36.89 -12.70
N SER A 602 6.35 37.46 -12.85
CA SER A 602 7.54 36.70 -13.22
C SER A 602 8.12 35.95 -12.03
N LEU A 603 8.13 36.57 -10.85
CA LEU A 603 8.63 35.96 -9.61
C LEU A 603 7.81 34.75 -9.19
N GLN A 604 6.56 34.60 -9.67
CA GLN A 604 5.76 33.40 -9.43
C GLN A 604 6.40 32.10 -9.98
N ALA A 605 7.36 32.20 -10.90
CA ALA A 605 8.15 31.05 -11.37
C ALA A 605 9.25 30.61 -10.39
N PHE A 606 9.63 31.42 -9.39
CA PHE A 606 10.73 31.11 -8.48
C PHE A 606 10.56 29.76 -7.75
N PRO A 607 9.38 29.41 -7.19
CA PRO A 607 9.16 28.08 -6.63
C PRO A 607 9.34 26.94 -7.62
N ALA A 608 9.00 27.16 -8.91
CA ALA A 608 9.19 26.16 -9.95
C ALA A 608 10.67 25.98 -10.33
N VAL A 609 11.50 27.02 -10.22
CA VAL A 609 12.96 26.94 -10.35
C VAL A 609 13.52 26.02 -9.26
N VAL A 610 13.16 26.27 -8.00
CA VAL A 610 13.57 25.43 -6.87
C VAL A 610 13.10 23.98 -7.06
N LEU A 611 11.84 23.78 -7.47
CA LEU A 611 11.28 22.46 -7.73
C LEU A 611 12.01 21.74 -8.88
N PHE A 612 12.27 22.42 -10.00
CA PHE A 612 12.90 21.83 -11.18
C PHE A 612 14.31 21.33 -10.87
N PHE A 613 15.17 22.23 -10.38
CA PHE A 613 16.56 21.90 -10.07
C PHE A 613 16.65 20.94 -8.88
N GLY A 614 15.84 21.13 -7.84
CA GLY A 614 15.83 20.23 -6.69
C GLY A 614 15.41 18.81 -7.08
N MET A 615 14.41 18.65 -7.94
CA MET A 615 13.97 17.32 -8.41
C MET A 615 14.96 16.64 -9.35
N MET A 616 15.87 17.38 -9.99
CA MET A 616 16.96 16.76 -10.76
C MET A 616 17.89 15.94 -9.87
N PHE A 617 18.08 16.34 -8.60
CA PHE A 617 18.95 15.62 -7.65
C PHE A 617 18.20 14.70 -6.69
N ALA A 618 16.88 14.83 -6.59
CA ALA A 618 16.06 13.98 -5.75
C ALA A 618 15.92 12.55 -6.31
N ASN A 619 15.75 11.56 -5.43
CA ASN A 619 15.50 10.18 -5.85
C ASN A 619 14.02 10.01 -6.26
N GLU A 620 13.71 8.99 -7.04
CA GLU A 620 12.31 8.63 -7.30
C GLU A 620 11.70 7.92 -6.08
N SER A 621 10.37 7.94 -5.98
CA SER A 621 9.63 7.23 -4.94
C SER A 621 10.00 5.73 -4.88
N PRO A 622 10.39 5.19 -3.71
CA PRO A 622 10.64 3.76 -3.54
C PRO A 622 9.43 2.91 -3.91
N ARG A 623 8.21 3.36 -3.56
CA ARG A 623 6.97 2.66 -3.89
C ARG A 623 6.75 2.59 -5.40
N PHE A 624 7.00 3.69 -6.12
CA PHE A 624 6.89 3.69 -7.58
C PHE A 624 7.96 2.79 -8.22
N LEU A 625 9.20 2.85 -7.74
CA LEU A 625 10.27 2.00 -8.24
C LEU A 625 9.99 0.53 -7.97
N ALA A 626 9.41 0.17 -6.82
CA ALA A 626 9.07 -1.21 -6.49
C ALA A 626 8.09 -1.83 -7.50
N GLN A 627 7.27 -1.03 -8.17
CA GLN A 627 6.40 -1.51 -9.26
C GLN A 627 7.15 -1.87 -10.55
N LYS A 628 8.34 -1.30 -10.78
CA LYS A 628 9.09 -1.46 -12.04
C LYS A 628 10.37 -2.26 -11.88
N ASP A 629 11.12 -1.98 -10.82
CA ASP A 629 12.44 -2.52 -10.52
C ASP A 629 12.62 -2.58 -8.99
N PRO A 630 12.26 -3.71 -8.35
CA PRO A 630 12.35 -3.91 -6.91
C PRO A 630 13.78 -3.77 -6.35
N VAL A 631 14.80 -4.06 -7.16
CA VAL A 631 16.20 -3.94 -6.74
C VAL A 631 16.57 -2.47 -6.60
N LYS A 632 16.27 -1.65 -7.60
CA LYS A 632 16.48 -0.19 -7.51
C LYS A 632 15.66 0.44 -6.38
N ALA A 633 14.45 -0.07 -6.14
CA ALA A 633 13.61 0.39 -5.04
C ALA A 633 14.27 0.17 -3.67
N LEU A 634 14.88 -1.00 -3.44
CA LEU A 634 15.62 -1.31 -2.22
C LEU A 634 16.82 -0.36 -2.04
N THR A 635 17.62 -0.16 -3.08
CA THR A 635 18.77 0.75 -3.03
C THR A 635 18.36 2.19 -2.73
N VAL A 636 17.28 2.68 -3.36
CA VAL A 636 16.77 4.02 -3.10
C VAL A 636 16.18 4.14 -1.69
N LEU A 637 15.46 3.12 -1.22
CA LEU A 637 14.91 3.09 0.13
C LEU A 637 16.02 3.11 1.19
N ALA A 638 17.04 2.25 1.06
CA ALA A 638 18.22 2.24 1.91
C ALA A 638 18.91 3.61 1.94
N LYS A 639 19.10 4.23 0.76
CA LYS A 639 19.66 5.57 0.62
C LYS A 639 18.81 6.65 1.31
N LEU A 640 17.49 6.57 1.26
CA LEU A 640 16.59 7.52 1.94
C LEU A 640 16.60 7.32 3.45
N ARG A 641 16.65 6.06 3.93
CA ARG A 641 16.69 5.73 5.36
C ARG A 641 18.07 5.93 5.98
N GLY A 642 19.14 6.07 5.18
CA GLY A 642 20.49 6.21 5.70
C GLY A 642 21.00 4.91 6.36
N LEU A 643 20.43 3.78 5.96
CA LEU A 643 20.73 2.45 6.50
C LEU A 643 21.21 1.52 5.38
N PRO A 644 22.03 0.50 5.69
CA PRO A 644 22.41 -0.54 4.74
C PRO A 644 21.20 -1.28 4.16
N GLU A 645 21.34 -1.82 2.94
CA GLU A 645 20.27 -2.57 2.25
C GLU A 645 19.86 -3.87 2.97
N ASP A 646 20.77 -4.45 3.75
CA ASP A 646 20.56 -5.65 4.58
C ASP A 646 19.99 -5.34 5.97
N HIS A 647 19.84 -4.06 6.33
CA HIS A 647 19.30 -3.68 7.63
C HIS A 647 17.85 -4.17 7.81
N PRO A 648 17.49 -4.82 8.94
CA PRO A 648 16.16 -5.41 9.16
C PRO A 648 15.00 -4.44 8.90
N TYR A 649 15.13 -3.19 9.36
CA TYR A 649 14.12 -2.14 9.11
C TYR A 649 13.86 -1.88 7.62
N VAL A 650 14.91 -1.79 6.80
CA VAL A 650 14.79 -1.50 5.36
C VAL A 650 14.19 -2.69 4.63
N ARG A 651 14.58 -3.91 5.03
CA ARG A 651 14.01 -5.16 4.50
C ARG A 651 12.52 -5.28 4.83
N ASP A 652 12.14 -5.07 6.10
CA ASP A 652 10.74 -5.09 6.53
C ASP A 652 9.92 -4.01 5.80
N GLU A 653 10.43 -2.78 5.66
CA GLU A 653 9.71 -1.72 4.96
C GLU A 653 9.55 -2.02 3.46
N MET A 654 10.58 -2.57 2.80
CA MET A 654 10.52 -2.98 1.40
C MET A 654 9.57 -4.17 1.19
N GLU A 655 9.54 -5.13 2.11
CA GLU A 655 8.61 -6.26 2.11
C GLU A 655 7.17 -5.76 2.23
N ASN A 656 6.89 -4.86 3.19
CA ASN A 656 5.57 -4.24 3.34
C ASN A 656 5.13 -3.46 2.09
N ILE A 657 6.05 -2.69 1.47
CA ILE A 657 5.76 -2.00 0.20
C ILE A 657 5.42 -3.02 -0.90
N SER A 658 6.16 -4.11 -0.99
CA SER A 658 5.96 -5.15 -2.01
C SER A 658 4.63 -5.88 -1.82
N LEU A 659 4.29 -6.25 -0.58
CA LEU A 659 3.01 -6.86 -0.22
C LEU A 659 1.83 -5.96 -0.58
N GLN A 660 1.90 -4.67 -0.24
CA GLN A 660 0.85 -3.71 -0.59
C GLN A 660 0.69 -3.56 -2.11
N LEU A 661 1.80 -3.55 -2.86
CA LEU A 661 1.75 -3.47 -4.31
C LEU A 661 1.19 -4.74 -4.94
N GLU A 662 1.46 -5.91 -4.36
CA GLU A 662 0.91 -7.19 -4.82
C GLU A 662 -0.58 -7.32 -4.49
N GLU A 663 -1.03 -6.84 -3.33
CA GLU A 663 -2.45 -6.69 -3.02
C GLU A 663 -3.13 -5.72 -4.01
N GLU A 664 -2.51 -4.58 -4.29
CA GLU A 664 -3.01 -3.65 -5.31
C GLU A 664 -3.07 -4.30 -6.71
N ARG A 665 -2.05 -5.08 -7.11
CA ARG A 665 -1.99 -5.78 -8.40
C ARG A 665 -2.98 -6.93 -8.51
N SER A 666 -3.09 -7.78 -7.50
CA SER A 666 -4.03 -8.90 -7.47
C SER A 666 -5.48 -8.41 -7.52
N LEU A 667 -5.78 -7.27 -6.87
CA LEU A 667 -7.07 -6.61 -6.99
C LEU A 667 -7.25 -5.86 -8.33
N ALA A 668 -6.16 -5.44 -8.98
CA ALA A 668 -6.20 -4.66 -10.24
C ALA A 668 -5.99 -5.50 -11.51
N ALA A 669 -5.62 -6.78 -11.42
CA ALA A 669 -5.20 -7.62 -12.55
C ALA A 669 -6.24 -7.73 -13.68
N ASN A 670 -7.51 -7.42 -13.40
CA ASN A 670 -8.62 -7.40 -14.37
C ASN A 670 -9.33 -6.03 -14.51
N SER A 671 -8.73 -4.93 -14.05
CA SER A 671 -9.44 -3.64 -13.88
C SER A 671 -8.93 -2.54 -14.79
N SER A 672 -9.70 -2.16 -15.80
CA SER A 672 -9.47 -0.92 -16.56
C SER A 672 -9.65 0.32 -15.65
N GLY A 673 -9.07 1.47 -16.01
CA GLY A 673 -9.29 2.73 -15.27
C GLY A 673 -10.77 3.12 -15.15
N LEU A 674 -11.60 2.74 -16.13
CA LEU A 674 -13.05 2.89 -16.09
C LEU A 674 -13.71 1.95 -15.07
N THR A 675 -13.18 0.74 -14.90
CA THR A 675 -13.61 -0.20 -13.86
C THR A 675 -13.35 0.39 -12.48
N LEU A 676 -12.18 0.97 -12.23
CA LEU A 676 -11.87 1.64 -10.96
C LEU A 676 -12.80 2.82 -10.69
N ILE A 677 -13.08 3.67 -11.68
CA ILE A 677 -14.06 4.76 -11.53
C ILE A 677 -15.44 4.21 -11.20
N LYS A 678 -15.91 3.16 -11.89
CA LYS A 678 -17.20 2.52 -11.62
C LYS A 678 -17.25 2.01 -10.18
N GLU A 679 -16.25 1.24 -9.77
CA GLU A 679 -16.16 0.69 -8.42
C GLU A 679 -16.09 1.76 -7.33
N ALA A 680 -15.43 2.89 -7.60
CA ALA A 680 -15.36 4.02 -6.67
C ALA A 680 -16.75 4.55 -6.30
N PHE A 681 -17.75 4.39 -7.17
CA PHE A 681 -19.12 4.83 -6.92
C PHE A 681 -20.14 3.70 -6.73
N THR A 682 -19.83 2.46 -7.10
CA THR A 682 -20.76 1.31 -6.92
C THR A 682 -20.49 0.50 -5.66
N VAL A 683 -19.23 0.35 -5.24
CA VAL A 683 -18.87 -0.43 -4.03
C VAL A 683 -19.14 0.43 -2.80
N LYS A 684 -19.94 -0.05 -1.84
CA LYS A 684 -20.42 0.74 -0.70
C LYS A 684 -19.30 1.40 0.11
N SER A 685 -18.25 0.64 0.44
CA SER A 685 -17.07 1.15 1.17
C SER A 685 -16.33 2.24 0.37
N TYR A 686 -15.96 1.96 -0.89
CA TYR A 686 -15.25 2.92 -1.74
C TYR A 686 -16.08 4.15 -2.08
N ARG A 687 -17.39 3.99 -2.24
CA ARG A 687 -18.35 5.09 -2.47
C ARG A 687 -18.36 6.04 -1.29
N ARG A 688 -18.37 5.54 -0.06
CA ARG A 688 -18.35 6.39 1.14
C ARG A 688 -17.04 7.20 1.21
N ARG A 689 -15.90 6.56 0.92
CA ARG A 689 -14.59 7.24 0.89
C ARG A 689 -14.50 8.29 -0.20
N SER A 690 -14.89 7.94 -1.42
CA SER A 690 -14.91 8.86 -2.57
C SER A 690 -15.85 10.04 -2.32
N PHE A 691 -17.05 9.78 -1.77
CA PHE A 691 -18.00 10.82 -1.39
C PHE A 691 -17.39 11.80 -0.38
N LEU A 692 -16.76 11.31 0.70
CA LEU A 692 -16.10 12.18 1.69
C LEU A 692 -14.96 12.99 1.08
N CYS A 693 -14.08 12.36 0.29
CA CYS A 693 -12.95 13.05 -0.32
C CYS A 693 -13.40 14.18 -1.27
N ILE A 694 -14.42 13.92 -2.11
CA ILE A 694 -14.96 14.90 -3.04
C ILE A 694 -15.68 16.04 -2.31
N THR A 695 -16.54 15.70 -1.34
CA THR A 695 -17.38 16.70 -0.65
C THR A 695 -16.61 17.54 0.36
N LEU A 696 -15.61 17.00 1.06
CA LEU A 696 -14.76 17.79 1.94
C LEU A 696 -13.96 18.84 1.16
N MET A 697 -13.40 18.47 0.01
CA MET A 697 -12.69 19.40 -0.89
C MET A 697 -13.63 20.45 -1.49
N MET A 698 -14.87 20.07 -1.81
CA MET A 698 -15.92 21.00 -2.22
C MET A 698 -16.22 22.01 -1.09
N TRP A 699 -16.51 21.54 0.13
CA TRP A 699 -16.85 22.41 1.27
C TRP A 699 -15.72 23.36 1.64
N SER A 700 -14.47 22.87 1.63
CA SER A 700 -13.28 23.70 1.89
C SER A 700 -13.16 24.89 0.91
N ASN A 701 -13.65 24.73 -0.34
CA ASN A 701 -13.72 25.84 -1.28
C ASN A 701 -14.99 26.69 -1.12
N LEU A 702 -16.16 26.07 -1.00
CA LEU A 702 -17.45 26.76 -0.94
C LEU A 702 -17.56 27.70 0.28
N MET A 703 -16.85 27.44 1.38
CA MET A 703 -16.76 28.37 2.50
C MET A 703 -16.12 29.74 2.15
N GLY A 704 -15.52 29.88 0.96
CA GLY A 704 -15.04 31.15 0.44
C GLY A 704 -13.58 31.50 0.77
N THR A 705 -12.80 30.63 1.41
CA THR A 705 -11.41 30.93 1.81
C THR A 705 -10.49 31.32 0.64
N ASN A 706 -10.60 30.61 -0.49
CA ASN A 706 -9.78 30.87 -1.68
C ASN A 706 -10.23 32.16 -2.38
N ALA A 707 -11.54 32.35 -2.53
CA ALA A 707 -12.12 33.61 -2.97
C ALA A 707 -11.66 34.82 -2.13
N MET A 708 -11.72 34.68 -0.81
CA MET A 708 -11.25 35.69 0.13
C MET A 708 -9.76 35.98 -0.03
N THR A 709 -8.98 34.98 -0.42
CA THR A 709 -7.54 35.12 -0.66
C THR A 709 -7.27 35.87 -1.97
N TYR A 710 -7.88 35.47 -3.10
CA TYR A 710 -7.70 36.12 -4.41
C TYR A 710 -8.17 37.57 -4.40
N TYR A 711 -9.30 37.85 -3.76
CA TYR A 711 -9.92 39.18 -3.75
C TYR A 711 -9.71 39.90 -2.42
N SER A 712 -8.71 39.47 -1.63
CA SER A 712 -8.41 40.06 -0.31
C SER A 712 -8.24 41.58 -0.34
N PRO A 713 -7.59 42.22 -1.34
CA PRO A 713 -7.52 43.67 -1.38
C PRO A 713 -8.91 44.33 -1.54
N THR A 714 -9.79 43.73 -2.34
CA THR A 714 -11.17 44.21 -2.55
C THR A 714 -12.00 44.06 -1.27
N ILE A 715 -11.81 42.98 -0.52
CA ILE A 715 -12.47 42.74 0.76
C ILE A 715 -12.02 43.74 1.82
N PHE A 716 -10.71 43.98 1.94
CA PHE A 716 -10.21 44.99 2.87
C PHE A 716 -10.70 46.40 2.51
N LYS A 717 -10.83 46.68 1.21
CA LYS A 717 -11.49 47.91 0.74
C LYS A 717 -12.96 47.98 1.16
N SER A 718 -13.71 46.87 1.12
CA SER A 718 -15.13 46.87 1.51
C SER A 718 -15.34 47.09 3.02
N VAL A 719 -14.29 47.00 3.85
CA VAL A 719 -14.36 47.27 5.30
C VAL A 719 -13.66 48.58 5.71
N GLY A 720 -13.25 49.41 4.74
CA GLY A 720 -12.77 50.77 4.97
C GLY A 720 -11.28 51.01 4.70
N LEU A 721 -10.52 50.02 4.21
CA LEU A 721 -9.13 50.23 3.77
C LEU A 721 -9.10 50.63 2.29
N SER A 722 -9.49 51.87 2.00
CA SER A 722 -9.72 52.37 0.63
C SER A 722 -8.44 52.53 -0.21
N SER A 723 -7.29 52.78 0.43
CA SER A 723 -6.00 52.94 -0.26
C SER A 723 -5.42 51.58 -0.70
N SER A 724 -4.93 51.49 -1.94
CA SER A 724 -4.26 50.29 -2.46
C SER A 724 -3.06 49.87 -1.61
N SER A 725 -2.30 50.82 -1.05
CA SER A 725 -1.15 50.52 -0.18
C SER A 725 -1.61 49.92 1.16
N ALA A 726 -2.63 50.52 1.79
CA ALA A 726 -3.20 50.01 3.05
C ALA A 726 -3.85 48.64 2.86
N GLY A 727 -4.55 48.43 1.74
CA GLY A 727 -5.13 47.15 1.37
C GLY A 727 -4.08 46.06 1.17
N LEU A 728 -3.03 46.31 0.35
CA LEU A 728 -1.97 45.33 0.13
C LEU A 728 -1.16 45.05 1.40
N PHE A 729 -0.90 46.07 2.24
CA PHE A 729 -0.28 45.86 3.55
C PHE A 729 -1.12 44.92 4.44
N ALA A 730 -2.44 45.15 4.51
CA ALA A 730 -3.36 44.27 5.24
C ALA A 730 -3.37 42.84 4.67
N THR A 731 -3.24 42.65 3.35
CA THR A 731 -3.06 41.31 2.77
C THR A 731 -1.73 40.65 3.18
N GLY A 732 -0.65 41.42 3.32
CA GLY A 732 0.62 40.91 3.86
C GLY A 732 0.47 40.37 5.29
N ILE A 733 -0.24 41.11 6.15
CA ILE A 733 -0.58 40.67 7.52
C ILE A 733 -1.50 39.45 7.49
N TYR A 734 -2.51 39.42 6.62
CA TYR A 734 -3.39 38.27 6.39
C TYR A 734 -2.58 37.00 6.06
N GLY A 735 -1.57 37.12 5.20
CA GLY A 735 -0.62 36.06 4.89
C GLY A 735 0.13 35.55 6.12
N ILE A 736 0.75 36.46 6.87
CA ILE A 736 1.49 36.11 8.11
C ILE A 736 0.58 35.39 9.11
N VAL A 737 -0.63 35.90 9.33
CA VAL A 737 -1.60 35.28 10.24
C VAL A 737 -1.90 33.84 9.80
N LYS A 738 -2.12 33.58 8.50
CA LYS A 738 -2.31 32.23 7.97
C LYS A 738 -1.07 31.36 8.14
N MET A 739 0.11 31.89 7.82
CA MET A 739 1.37 31.15 7.89
C MET A 739 1.68 30.71 9.33
N VAL A 740 1.62 31.64 10.29
CA VAL A 740 1.87 31.37 11.71
C VAL A 740 0.82 30.42 12.27
N SER A 741 -0.47 30.64 11.97
CA SER A 741 -1.55 29.75 12.44
C SER A 741 -1.37 28.32 11.92
N CYS A 742 -0.99 28.16 10.65
CA CYS A 742 -0.71 26.85 10.07
C CYS A 742 0.50 26.17 10.72
N ALA A 743 1.58 26.92 10.95
CA ALA A 743 2.76 26.39 11.64
C ALA A 743 2.43 25.95 13.07
N VAL A 744 1.67 26.75 13.82
CA VAL A 744 1.23 26.40 15.18
C VAL A 744 0.35 25.15 15.16
N PHE A 745 -0.60 25.05 14.23
CA PHE A 745 -1.46 23.88 14.14
C PHE A 745 -0.68 22.60 13.82
N ILE A 746 0.21 22.64 12.83
CA ILE A 746 1.01 21.48 12.41
C ILE A 746 1.95 21.02 13.52
N LEU A 747 2.64 21.96 14.19
CA LEU A 747 3.67 21.62 15.18
C LEU A 747 3.10 21.21 16.55
N PHE A 748 1.94 21.74 16.95
CA PHE A 748 1.47 21.60 18.34
C PHE A 748 0.07 20.98 18.49
N VAL A 749 -0.78 21.03 17.47
CA VAL A 749 -2.23 20.79 17.64
C VAL A 749 -2.74 19.60 16.81
N THR A 750 -2.11 19.30 15.67
CA THR A 750 -2.61 18.32 14.69
C THR A 750 -2.86 16.95 15.30
N ASP A 751 -1.94 16.46 16.13
CA ASP A 751 -2.04 15.13 16.73
C ASP A 751 -2.88 15.11 18.01
N SER A 752 -3.13 16.26 18.65
CA SER A 752 -3.85 16.34 19.93
C SER A 752 -5.35 16.59 19.75
N LEU A 753 -5.77 17.43 18.78
CA LEU A 753 -7.16 17.90 18.68
C LEU A 753 -8.12 16.91 17.98
N GLY A 754 -7.61 16.09 17.06
CA GLY A 754 -8.39 15.18 16.23
C GLY A 754 -9.01 15.84 15.00
N ARG A 755 -9.28 15.05 13.94
CA ARG A 755 -9.67 15.59 12.62
C ARG A 755 -11.10 16.10 12.63
N ARG A 756 -12.05 15.34 13.20
CA ARG A 756 -13.48 15.71 13.22
C ARG A 756 -13.71 16.96 14.06
N LYS A 757 -13.14 16.99 15.27
CA LYS A 757 -13.26 18.14 16.18
C LYS A 757 -12.73 19.42 15.55
N SER A 758 -11.54 19.35 14.93
CA SER A 758 -10.96 20.48 14.19
C SER A 758 -11.90 21.06 13.14
N LEU A 759 -12.61 20.25 12.36
CA LEU A 759 -13.54 20.75 11.34
C LEU A 759 -14.78 21.43 11.92
N LEU A 760 -15.31 20.90 13.03
CA LEU A 760 -16.55 21.40 13.65
C LEU A 760 -16.41 22.80 14.25
N TRP A 761 -15.46 22.99 15.18
CA TRP A 761 -15.34 24.27 15.88
C TRP A 761 -14.87 25.39 14.96
N THR A 762 -13.94 25.07 14.03
CA THR A 762 -13.40 26.06 13.09
C THR A 762 -14.49 26.59 12.18
N GLY A 763 -15.40 25.72 11.70
CA GLY A 763 -16.50 26.14 10.85
C GLY A 763 -17.49 27.08 11.53
N ILE A 764 -17.79 26.86 12.81
CA ILE A 764 -18.67 27.75 13.60
C ILE A 764 -18.05 29.14 13.70
N VAL A 765 -16.77 29.22 14.11
CA VAL A 765 -16.07 30.50 14.31
C VAL A 765 -15.92 31.25 12.98
N GLN A 766 -15.61 30.54 11.89
CA GLN A 766 -15.54 31.14 10.55
C GLN A 766 -16.89 31.68 10.08
N GLY A 767 -17.99 30.95 10.31
CA GLY A 767 -19.34 31.39 10.00
C GLY A 767 -19.72 32.66 10.76
N LEU A 768 -19.46 32.70 12.06
CA LEU A 768 -19.69 33.87 12.91
C LEU A 768 -18.88 35.09 12.46
N ALA A 769 -17.60 34.89 12.12
CA ALA A 769 -16.73 35.96 11.62
C ALA A 769 -17.25 36.57 10.32
N LEU A 770 -17.66 35.75 9.34
CA LEU A 770 -18.22 36.25 8.08
C LEU A 770 -19.59 36.90 8.27
N PHE A 771 -20.43 36.38 9.16
CA PHE A 771 -21.70 37.03 9.51
C PHE A 771 -21.47 38.43 10.10
N TYR A 772 -20.49 38.58 10.99
CA TYR A 772 -20.12 39.89 11.52
C TYR A 772 -19.73 40.87 10.41
N VAL A 773 -18.85 40.45 9.49
CA VAL A 773 -18.45 41.29 8.34
C VAL A 773 -19.66 41.64 7.47
N GLY A 774 -20.55 40.69 7.20
CA GLY A 774 -21.79 40.92 6.46
C GLY A 774 -22.71 41.94 7.15
N PHE A 775 -22.88 41.84 8.47
CA PHE A 775 -23.65 42.82 9.25
C PHE A 775 -23.02 44.21 9.23
N PHE A 776 -21.70 44.30 9.40
CA PHE A 776 -20.98 45.57 9.32
C PHE A 776 -21.17 46.25 7.96
N VAL A 777 -20.90 45.54 6.86
CA VAL A 777 -21.07 46.09 5.50
C VAL A 777 -22.53 46.46 5.19
N ARG A 778 -23.50 45.79 5.83
CA ARG A 778 -24.93 46.06 5.65
C ARG A 778 -25.44 47.28 6.43
N PHE A 779 -25.00 47.44 7.66
CA PHE A 779 -25.60 48.38 8.62
C PHE A 779 -24.73 49.60 8.92
N ASP A 780 -23.41 49.47 8.82
CA ASP A 780 -22.43 50.54 9.06
C ASP A 780 -21.34 50.52 7.96
N PRO A 781 -21.71 50.67 6.67
CA PRO A 781 -20.75 50.58 5.58
C PRO A 781 -19.68 51.68 5.68
N PRO A 782 -18.42 51.39 5.33
CA PRO A 782 -17.34 52.35 5.45
C PRO A 782 -17.55 53.60 4.57
N HIS A 783 -17.22 54.77 5.11
CA HIS A 783 -17.22 56.03 4.38
C HIS A 783 -15.95 56.15 3.51
N PRO A 784 -16.06 56.52 2.23
CA PRO A 784 -14.94 56.53 1.29
C PRO A 784 -13.72 57.36 1.73
N ASP A 785 -13.96 58.46 2.46
CA ASP A 785 -12.96 59.47 2.82
C ASP A 785 -12.58 59.45 4.31
N SER A 786 -12.95 58.40 5.06
CA SER A 786 -12.65 58.28 6.49
C SER A 786 -11.94 56.96 6.80
N PRO A 787 -11.03 56.96 7.80
CA PRO A 787 -10.46 55.71 8.28
C PRO A 787 -11.56 54.79 8.84
N PRO A 788 -11.32 53.46 8.90
CA PRO A 788 -12.28 52.54 9.49
C PRO A 788 -12.66 52.98 10.92
N GLY A 789 -13.96 53.02 11.21
CA GLY A 789 -14.45 53.18 12.57
C GLY A 789 -14.17 51.94 13.43
N ALA A 790 -14.56 51.97 14.70
CA ALA A 790 -14.36 50.84 15.62
C ALA A 790 -14.95 49.52 15.08
N ALA A 791 -16.16 49.55 14.51
CA ALA A 791 -16.78 48.38 13.90
C ALA A 791 -16.03 47.87 12.66
N GLY A 792 -15.44 48.78 11.87
CA GLY A 792 -14.58 48.43 10.73
C GLY A 792 -13.29 47.73 11.15
N TYR A 793 -12.65 48.17 12.23
CA TYR A 793 -11.50 47.46 12.80
C TYR A 793 -11.87 46.07 13.31
N VAL A 794 -13.03 45.91 13.95
CA VAL A 794 -13.51 44.57 14.35
C VAL A 794 -13.78 43.70 13.12
N ALA A 795 -14.27 44.27 12.01
CA ALA A 795 -14.46 43.51 10.75
C ALA A 795 -13.13 43.05 10.15
N ILE A 796 -12.09 43.90 10.20
CA ILE A 796 -10.72 43.52 9.80
C ILE A 796 -10.20 42.37 10.68
N VAL A 797 -10.38 42.46 12.00
CA VAL A 797 -10.00 41.39 12.94
C VAL A 797 -10.79 40.11 12.66
N ALA A 798 -12.09 40.20 12.36
CA ALA A 798 -12.92 39.05 12.00
C ALA A 798 -12.40 38.35 10.74
N ILE A 799 -11.94 39.10 9.73
CA ILE A 799 -11.30 38.54 8.52
C ILE A 799 -10.01 37.80 8.88
N TYR A 800 -9.18 38.34 9.78
CA TYR A 800 -7.98 37.65 10.25
C TYR A 800 -8.29 36.41 11.09
N ILE A 801 -9.30 36.45 11.96
CA ILE A 801 -9.78 35.28 12.71
C ILE A 801 -10.26 34.20 11.74
N PHE A 802 -11.07 34.56 10.75
CA PHE A 802 -11.50 33.64 9.70
C PHE A 802 -10.31 32.95 9.01
N ALA A 803 -9.26 33.73 8.71
CA ALA A 803 -8.04 33.24 8.08
C ALA A 803 -7.22 32.31 8.98
N ALA A 804 -7.06 32.68 10.26
CA ALA A 804 -6.30 31.92 11.25
C ALA A 804 -6.98 30.57 11.53
N VAL A 805 -8.27 30.63 11.86
CA VAL A 805 -9.08 29.47 12.24
C VAL A 805 -9.19 28.44 11.11
N TYR A 806 -9.22 28.89 9.86
CA TYR A 806 -9.14 28.00 8.70
C TYR A 806 -7.93 27.05 8.78
N GLN A 807 -6.79 27.54 9.26
CA GLN A 807 -5.55 26.76 9.35
C GLN A 807 -5.53 25.77 10.52
N PHE A 808 -6.46 25.88 11.47
CA PHE A 808 -6.61 24.89 12.56
C PHE A 808 -7.57 23.74 12.20
N GLY A 809 -8.16 23.77 11.01
CA GLY A 809 -9.15 22.80 10.57
C GLY A 809 -9.13 22.65 9.06
N TRP A 810 -10.10 23.27 8.38
CA TRP A 810 -10.42 23.05 6.96
C TRP A 810 -9.28 23.22 5.96
N GLY A 811 -8.22 23.96 6.32
CA GLY A 811 -6.98 24.02 5.54
C GLY A 811 -6.23 22.69 5.57
N PRO A 812 -5.39 22.42 6.58
CA PRO A 812 -4.57 21.21 6.63
C PRO A 812 -5.37 19.92 6.79
N VAL A 813 -6.43 19.92 7.61
CA VAL A 813 -7.13 18.67 7.97
C VAL A 813 -7.78 18.02 6.76
N VAL A 814 -8.36 18.80 5.83
CA VAL A 814 -9.04 18.22 4.65
C VAL A 814 -8.05 17.52 3.72
N TRP A 815 -6.86 18.11 3.50
CA TRP A 815 -5.79 17.47 2.72
C TRP A 815 -5.29 16.18 3.37
N THR A 816 -5.02 16.22 4.68
CA THR A 816 -4.60 15.05 5.44
C THR A 816 -5.68 13.95 5.38
N TYR A 817 -6.93 14.30 5.63
CA TYR A 817 -8.06 13.36 5.64
C TYR A 817 -8.26 12.67 4.28
N CYS A 818 -8.14 13.42 3.17
CA CYS A 818 -8.23 12.86 1.81
C CYS A 818 -7.03 12.00 1.42
N SER A 819 -5.89 12.12 2.11
CA SER A 819 -4.72 11.25 1.90
C SER A 819 -4.76 9.97 2.76
N GLU A 820 -5.42 10.01 3.92
CA GLU A 820 -5.47 8.90 4.89
C GLU A 820 -6.56 7.87 4.58
N ILE A 821 -7.74 8.32 4.13
CA ILE A 821 -8.94 7.47 4.00
C ILE A 821 -8.97 6.56 2.77
N PRO A 822 -8.44 6.97 1.60
CA PRO A 822 -8.53 6.11 0.43
C PRO A 822 -7.93 4.72 0.63
N ALA A 823 -8.64 3.71 0.15
CA ALA A 823 -8.16 2.33 0.12
C ALA A 823 -6.93 2.21 -0.77
N ALA A 824 -5.99 1.31 -0.47
CA ALA A 824 -4.73 1.17 -1.20
C ALA A 824 -4.93 1.14 -2.73
N ARG A 825 -5.77 0.21 -3.22
CA ARG A 825 -6.16 0.08 -4.64
C ARG A 825 -6.73 1.36 -5.26
N MET A 826 -7.48 2.13 -4.48
CA MET A 826 -8.22 3.31 -4.96
C MET A 826 -7.51 4.62 -4.66
N ARG A 827 -6.31 4.58 -4.03
CA ARG A 827 -5.67 5.75 -3.42
C ARG A 827 -5.34 6.84 -4.43
N ALA A 828 -4.68 6.47 -5.53
CA ALA A 828 -4.34 7.42 -6.59
C ALA A 828 -5.60 8.02 -7.24
N LEU A 829 -6.61 7.20 -7.52
CA LEU A 829 -7.86 7.65 -8.15
C LEU A 829 -8.65 8.58 -7.23
N GLN A 830 -8.89 8.17 -5.98
CA GLN A 830 -9.67 8.96 -5.01
C GLN A 830 -8.96 10.26 -4.65
N MET A 831 -7.64 10.26 -4.49
CA MET A 831 -6.88 11.49 -4.30
C MET A 831 -6.95 12.40 -5.53
N GLY A 832 -6.86 11.83 -6.74
CA GLY A 832 -7.09 12.57 -7.98
C GLY A 832 -8.49 13.18 -8.04
N MET A 833 -9.54 12.44 -7.65
CA MET A 833 -10.91 12.97 -7.63
C MET A 833 -11.09 14.06 -6.57
N ALA A 834 -10.45 13.92 -5.42
CA ALA A 834 -10.46 14.93 -4.35
C ALA A 834 -9.82 16.24 -4.84
N THR A 835 -8.62 16.17 -5.42
CA THR A 835 -7.92 17.34 -5.96
C THR A 835 -8.65 17.96 -7.14
N ALA A 836 -9.22 17.15 -8.04
CA ALA A 836 -10.08 17.65 -9.11
C ALA A 836 -11.31 18.38 -8.55
N SER A 837 -11.98 17.83 -7.52
CA SER A 837 -13.08 18.52 -6.82
C SER A 837 -12.60 19.84 -6.21
N GLN A 838 -11.42 19.85 -5.56
CA GLN A 838 -10.83 21.06 -5.00
C GLN A 838 -10.66 22.15 -6.07
N TRP A 839 -10.08 21.84 -7.23
CA TRP A 839 -9.87 22.82 -8.29
C TRP A 839 -11.16 23.24 -9.01
N LEU A 840 -12.11 22.32 -9.18
CA LEU A 840 -13.42 22.64 -9.76
C LEU A 840 -14.17 23.64 -8.90
N PHE A 841 -14.27 23.40 -7.59
CA PHE A 841 -14.97 24.33 -6.70
C PHE A 841 -14.16 25.59 -6.42
N ASN A 842 -12.82 25.52 -6.52
CA ASN A 842 -11.99 26.72 -6.55
C ASN A 842 -12.33 27.60 -7.77
N PHE A 843 -12.47 27.00 -8.95
CA PHE A 843 -12.93 27.71 -10.16
C PHE A 843 -14.30 28.36 -9.94
N VAL A 844 -15.26 27.62 -9.38
CA VAL A 844 -16.61 28.14 -9.09
C VAL A 844 -16.55 29.37 -8.19
N VAL A 845 -15.81 29.31 -7.07
CA VAL A 845 -15.73 30.47 -6.17
C VAL A 845 -14.92 31.61 -6.78
N ALA A 846 -13.76 31.34 -7.39
CA ALA A 846 -12.94 32.36 -8.04
C ALA A 846 -13.71 33.10 -9.14
N LYS A 847 -14.56 32.39 -9.91
CA LYS A 847 -15.41 32.97 -10.95
C LYS A 847 -16.60 33.72 -10.35
N GLY A 848 -17.25 33.15 -9.34
CA GLY A 848 -18.49 33.67 -8.76
C GLY A 848 -18.32 34.92 -7.89
N THR A 849 -17.25 34.99 -7.08
CA THR A 849 -17.13 36.02 -6.02
C THR A 849 -17.23 37.46 -6.52
N PRO A 850 -16.55 37.89 -7.60
CA PRO A 850 -16.68 39.28 -8.05
C PRO A 850 -18.11 39.61 -8.51
N SER A 851 -18.80 38.65 -9.13
CA SER A 851 -20.22 38.82 -9.47
C SER A 851 -21.05 38.94 -8.20
N MET A 852 -20.78 38.12 -7.18
CA MET A 852 -21.50 38.19 -5.91
C MET A 852 -21.32 39.55 -5.24
N PHE A 853 -20.11 40.11 -5.20
CA PHE A 853 -19.89 41.46 -4.68
C PHE A 853 -20.64 42.54 -5.46
N ALA A 854 -20.85 42.33 -6.76
CA ALA A 854 -21.59 43.27 -7.61
C ALA A 854 -23.13 43.12 -7.52
N THR A 855 -23.66 41.93 -7.19
CA THR A 855 -25.10 41.63 -7.32
C THR A 855 -25.81 41.24 -6.02
N LEU A 856 -25.10 40.69 -5.02
CA LEU A 856 -25.70 40.22 -3.76
C LEU A 856 -25.77 41.33 -2.71
N GLY A 857 -26.75 42.22 -2.91
CA GLY A 857 -27.08 43.32 -2.01
C GLY A 857 -26.18 44.55 -2.16
N PRO A 858 -26.63 45.73 -1.69
CA PRO A 858 -25.82 46.95 -1.62
C PRO A 858 -24.43 46.70 -1.03
N HIS A 859 -23.37 47.22 -1.66
CA HIS A 859 -21.97 47.04 -1.22
C HIS A 859 -21.50 45.57 -1.11
N GLY A 860 -22.27 44.61 -1.62
CA GLY A 860 -21.89 43.19 -1.69
C GLY A 860 -22.01 42.42 -0.37
N PHE A 861 -22.72 42.94 0.64
CA PHE A 861 -22.83 42.31 1.96
C PHE A 861 -23.35 40.86 1.91
N GLY A 862 -24.21 40.54 0.93
CA GLY A 862 -24.82 39.21 0.80
C GLY A 862 -23.80 38.12 0.47
N THR A 863 -22.65 38.49 -0.09
CA THR A 863 -21.52 37.58 -0.32
C THR A 863 -21.03 36.96 0.98
N TYR A 864 -20.89 37.77 2.03
CA TYR A 864 -20.42 37.32 3.34
C TYR A 864 -21.43 36.41 4.04
N PHE A 865 -22.73 36.73 3.96
CA PHE A 865 -23.77 35.85 4.48
C PHE A 865 -23.82 34.51 3.75
N LEU A 866 -23.69 34.50 2.41
CA LEU A 866 -23.69 33.24 1.66
C LEU A 866 -22.53 32.34 2.08
N TYR A 867 -21.30 32.88 2.13
CA TYR A 867 -20.14 32.11 2.57
C TYR A 867 -20.23 31.70 4.05
N GLY A 868 -20.70 32.58 4.93
CA GLY A 868 -20.96 32.24 6.32
C GLY A 868 -22.00 31.13 6.48
N SER A 869 -23.05 31.11 5.66
CA SER A 869 -24.06 30.06 5.66
C SER A 869 -23.48 28.73 5.19
N PHE A 870 -22.58 28.74 4.19
CA PHE A 870 -21.82 27.54 3.82
C PHE A 870 -20.92 27.06 4.96
N CYS A 871 -20.32 27.96 5.75
CA CYS A 871 -19.56 27.57 6.95
C CYS A 871 -20.43 26.83 7.98
N PHE A 872 -21.69 27.24 8.19
CA PHE A 872 -22.60 26.49 9.07
C PHE A 872 -23.08 25.18 8.45
N ALA A 873 -23.41 25.16 7.15
CA ALA A 873 -23.84 23.96 6.45
C ALA A 873 -22.76 22.87 6.44
N MET A 874 -21.49 23.24 6.26
CA MET A 874 -20.38 22.28 6.32
C MET A 874 -20.15 21.73 7.72
N VAL A 875 -20.48 22.46 8.80
CA VAL A 875 -20.43 21.95 10.18
C VAL A 875 -21.50 20.87 10.38
N VAL A 876 -22.72 21.11 9.87
CA VAL A 876 -23.79 20.11 9.87
C VAL A 876 -23.34 18.87 9.10
N PHE A 877 -22.74 19.04 7.92
CA PHE A 877 -22.18 17.94 7.15
C PHE A 877 -21.10 17.16 7.92
N ALA A 878 -20.11 17.86 8.50
CA ALA A 878 -19.03 17.23 9.24
C ALA A 878 -19.54 16.50 10.48
N TRP A 879 -20.60 17.00 11.12
CA TRP A 879 -21.22 16.36 12.26
C TRP A 879 -21.78 14.97 11.91
N PHE A 880 -22.50 14.85 10.79
CA PHE A 880 -23.18 13.62 10.41
C PHE A 880 -22.31 12.63 9.62
N PHE A 881 -21.40 13.10 8.77
CA PHE A 881 -20.77 12.23 7.76
C PHE A 881 -19.29 11.94 8.02
N VAL A 882 -18.58 12.80 8.77
CA VAL A 882 -17.12 12.71 8.94
C VAL A 882 -16.79 11.91 10.21
N PRO A 883 -16.33 10.65 10.09
CA PRO A 883 -15.80 9.91 11.23
C PRO A 883 -14.45 10.47 11.71
N GLU A 884 -14.13 10.22 12.97
CA GLU A 884 -12.81 10.54 13.53
C GLU A 884 -11.78 9.52 13.03
N THR A 885 -10.64 10.02 12.53
CA THR A 885 -9.53 9.21 12.00
C THR A 885 -8.26 9.30 12.86
N LYS A 886 -8.27 10.15 13.89
CA LYS A 886 -7.13 10.32 14.79
C LYS A 886 -6.71 8.99 15.43
N GLY A 887 -5.42 8.69 15.34
CA GLY A 887 -4.81 7.54 16.02
C GLY A 887 -5.11 6.19 15.37
N LEU A 888 -5.74 6.17 14.19
CA LEU A 888 -5.93 4.97 13.39
C LEU A 888 -4.71 4.77 12.48
N ALA A 889 -4.25 3.52 12.37
CA ALA A 889 -3.31 3.17 11.32
C ALA A 889 -4.02 3.25 9.96
N LEU A 890 -3.25 3.43 8.87
CA LEU A 890 -3.85 3.50 7.52
C LEU A 890 -4.55 2.20 7.15
N GLU A 891 -4.06 1.09 7.71
CA GLU A 891 -4.55 -0.27 7.57
C GLU A 891 -5.91 -0.46 8.26
N ASP A 892 -6.14 0.21 9.40
CA ASP A 892 -7.38 0.12 10.17
C ASP A 892 -8.53 0.94 9.54
N MET A 893 -8.25 1.75 8.51
CA MET A 893 -9.28 2.51 7.79
C MET A 893 -10.27 1.58 7.08
N ASP A 894 -9.81 0.40 6.65
CA ASP A 894 -10.64 -0.63 6.01
C ASP A 894 -11.74 -1.14 6.95
N GLU A 895 -11.45 -1.30 8.24
CA GLU A 895 -12.45 -1.62 9.24
C GLU A 895 -13.45 -0.48 9.46
N LEU A 896 -12.98 0.77 9.58
CA LEU A 896 -13.83 1.95 9.80
C LEU A 896 -14.86 2.15 8.69
N PHE A 897 -14.47 1.90 7.44
CA PHE A 897 -15.33 2.09 6.27
C PHE A 897 -15.99 0.79 5.77
N GLY A 898 -15.61 -0.37 6.32
CA GLY A 898 -16.23 -1.66 6.04
C GLY A 898 -17.57 -1.88 6.77
N GLN A 899 -17.88 -1.10 7.80
CA GLN A 899 -19.12 -1.23 8.58
C GLN A 899 -20.32 -0.48 7.96
N ASP A 900 -21.51 -1.07 8.11
CA ASP A 900 -22.75 -0.60 7.50
C ASP A 900 -23.39 0.63 8.17
N ASN A 901 -22.96 1.03 9.38
CA ASN A 901 -23.62 2.09 10.17
C ASN A 901 -22.73 3.32 10.39
N VAL A 902 -23.27 4.50 10.06
CA VAL A 902 -22.59 5.81 10.10
C VAL A 902 -22.58 6.43 11.52
N GLY A 903 -23.39 5.91 12.45
CA GLY A 903 -23.59 6.47 13.79
C GLY A 903 -22.96 5.73 14.96
N ALA A 904 -22.26 4.61 14.74
CA ALA A 904 -21.64 3.88 15.83
C ALA A 904 -20.35 4.59 16.28
N LYS A 905 -20.22 4.87 17.59
CA LYS A 905 -18.94 5.28 18.20
C LYS A 905 -17.91 4.19 17.89
N PHE A 906 -17.00 4.46 16.96
CA PHE A 906 -15.95 3.51 16.58
C PHE A 906 -14.80 3.63 17.58
N THR A 907 -14.61 2.58 18.39
CA THR A 907 -13.37 2.34 19.12
C THR A 907 -12.63 1.25 18.37
N PRO A 908 -11.43 1.53 17.81
CA PRO A 908 -10.62 0.52 17.14
C PRO A 908 -10.39 -0.68 18.04
N THR A 909 -10.46 -1.89 17.48
CA THR A 909 -10.28 -3.14 18.22
C THR A 909 -8.97 -3.13 19.04
N ARG A 910 -7.92 -2.50 18.50
CA ARG A 910 -6.64 -2.29 19.18
C ARG A 910 -6.70 -1.30 20.34
N LEU A 911 -7.42 -0.18 20.22
CA LEU A 911 -7.59 0.79 21.31
C LEU A 911 -8.50 0.23 22.42
N ALA A 912 -9.57 -0.47 22.05
CA ALA A 912 -10.41 -1.19 23.01
C ALA A 912 -9.62 -2.28 23.75
N ARG A 913 -8.71 -2.97 23.05
CA ARG A 913 -7.78 -3.94 23.65
C ARG A 913 -6.74 -3.25 24.55
N LEU A 914 -6.16 -2.13 24.15
CA LEU A 914 -5.21 -1.37 24.97
C LEU A 914 -5.87 -0.76 26.22
N GLU A 915 -7.13 -0.33 26.12
CA GLU A 915 -7.96 0.07 27.27
C GLU A 915 -8.25 -1.12 28.17
N ALA A 916 -8.66 -2.25 27.61
CA ALA A 916 -8.86 -3.48 28.38
C ALA A 916 -7.57 -3.95 29.07
N GLU A 917 -6.42 -3.84 28.42
CA GLU A 917 -5.10 -4.16 28.98
C GLU A 917 -4.65 -3.15 30.05
N ARG A 918 -4.95 -1.86 29.90
CA ARG A 918 -4.68 -0.83 30.94
C ARG A 918 -5.56 -0.98 32.16
N VAL A 919 -6.85 -1.31 31.95
CA VAL A 919 -7.80 -1.64 33.01
C VAL A 919 -7.36 -2.91 33.73
N ALA A 920 -6.91 -3.94 32.98
CA ALA A 920 -6.38 -5.17 33.55
C ALA A 920 -5.07 -4.98 34.34
N LYS A 921 -4.26 -3.97 33.98
CA LYS A 921 -3.01 -3.60 34.70
C LYS A 921 -3.21 -2.68 35.91
N GLY A 922 -4.45 -2.25 36.20
CA GLY A 922 -4.74 -1.40 37.36
C GLY A 922 -4.22 0.04 37.26
N GLU A 923 -3.84 0.50 36.06
CA GLU A 923 -3.23 1.82 35.82
C GLU A 923 -4.24 2.96 35.63
N ALA A 924 -5.54 2.70 35.84
CA ALA A 924 -6.61 3.67 35.62
C ALA A 924 -6.69 4.72 36.73
N GLY A 925 -5.76 5.67 36.72
CA GLY A 925 -5.85 6.92 37.48
C GLY A 925 -6.56 8.02 36.68
N SER A 926 -7.83 8.28 37.00
CA SER A 926 -8.61 9.51 36.77
C SER A 926 -8.00 10.57 35.83
N LYS A 927 -8.00 10.32 34.52
CA LYS A 927 -8.01 11.37 33.48
C LYS A 927 -8.68 10.77 32.25
N TYR A 928 -9.99 10.94 32.11
CA TYR A 928 -10.76 11.09 30.86
C TYR A 928 -12.28 10.95 31.15
N GLU A 929 -12.78 11.59 32.21
CA GLU A 929 -14.23 11.68 32.45
C GLU A 929 -14.92 12.77 31.59
N HIS A 930 -14.20 13.40 30.66
CA HIS A 930 -14.71 14.53 29.87
C HIS A 930 -14.99 14.23 28.38
N VAL A 931 -15.04 12.96 27.97
CA VAL A 931 -15.39 12.61 26.57
C VAL A 931 -16.82 12.11 26.40
N ASP A 932 -17.55 11.82 27.49
CA ASP A 932 -18.85 11.14 27.39
C ASP A 932 -20.12 11.99 27.45
N LYS A 933 -20.00 13.33 27.42
CA LYS A 933 -21.15 14.20 27.15
C LYS A 933 -20.73 15.40 26.30
N VAL A 934 -20.82 15.27 24.96
CA VAL A 934 -21.41 16.22 23.98
C VAL A 934 -21.49 15.52 22.62
#